data_AF-A0A7G5GPG4-F1
#
_entry.id   AF-A0A7G5GPG4-F1
#
_cell.length_a   1.000
_cell.length_b   1.000
_cell.length_c   1.000
_cell.angle_alpha   90.00
_cell.angle_beta   90.00
_cell.angle_gamma   90.00
#
_symmetry.space_group_name_H-M   'P 1'
#
loop_
_entity.id
_entity.type
_entity.pdbx_description
1 polymer ?
#
loop_
_entity_poly.entity_id
_entity_poly.type
_entity_poly.pdbx_seq_one_letter_code
_entity_poly.pdbx_strand_id
1 'polypeptide(L)'
;MKISSLAFVFLCTVSGSFAQISQQQMIEDTVVGWYTKLTPADKPVRPIQSGGQTFSIRQQEINNLFVQWMQQTYTPVAGIGVFRKRYYAKKDEYFPHAYGIFFQAYNVDFKTLDKQGHFKPIDETWVPFQIAANVVFDFNQAYYLNTPSQYIFTLLPNGYMESDFFLKRFKDADPKIHPNVYKYITTVNSGAMTVYLAPGNKLPIRQLTKGEFLDLSDVSFDRYLAEKQKEIVRQFNGEKAQNEAMTSEREKIKTYREKLKALKNQYSGRLNEPAVIRDMQPTIYTVDGSVDPFKIDPFSTNLKHSYGVYTYESSVYEKCLTDQPQWIAITFPYATKEDGRKKYELFRAITEHFNFDYVYDYFFNPEKVKGQPYRPVNEELLKKTLATYSKRSYWTNSAATGAALPPGVLFQDNFANNEVGNRPAGWFFSSYGKASQVTTVKNLPGKWLQLGYNNKVDPTALPKPLPENFSMEYDVATDEFSSRTGGEVRMELNGGMKGDRKRASTYIKVIITAGNEGDFQNNNYRGQAKVEVTSYPLVKSNTYVEAGGESIKPLTVFTNRQNKVHVKLLKRGSEVTLFVNNKPVILPSDFKSKYGKPCEYCVIPAGVQFSAINWENWTVGTGNENVNVYISNVKISKE
;
A
#
# COMPACT_ATOMS: atom_id res chain seq x y z
N MET A 1 62.38 -2.02 53.81
CA MET A 1 61.04 -1.42 54.08
C MET A 1 60.81 -0.39 52.99
N LYS A 2 60.05 -0.58 51.89
CA LYS A 2 58.60 -0.86 51.73
C LYS A 2 57.78 0.07 52.65
N ILE A 3 56.93 0.98 52.16
CA ILE A 3 55.80 0.80 51.22
C ILE A 3 55.59 2.09 50.40
N SER A 4 55.47 1.99 49.07
CA SER A 4 54.93 3.04 48.19
C SER A 4 53.60 2.57 47.61
N SER A 5 52.56 3.36 47.83
CA SER A 5 51.17 3.09 47.45
C SER A 5 50.95 3.19 45.94
N LEU A 6 50.45 2.11 45.35
CA LEU A 6 50.04 2.02 43.94
C LEU A 6 48.55 2.38 43.84
N ALA A 7 48.24 3.56 43.30
CA ALA A 7 46.86 3.95 42.99
C ALA A 7 46.47 3.38 41.61
N PHE A 8 45.59 2.38 41.62
CA PHE A 8 45.03 1.76 40.41
C PHE A 8 43.83 2.59 39.95
N VAL A 9 44.02 3.44 38.93
CA VAL A 9 42.92 4.17 38.27
C VAL A 9 42.21 3.20 37.34
N PHE A 10 41.04 2.72 37.77
CA PHE A 10 40.13 1.95 36.92
C PHE A 10 39.49 2.91 35.90
N LEU A 11 40.03 2.95 34.69
CA LEU A 11 39.38 3.58 33.55
C LEU A 11 38.15 2.72 33.17
N CYS A 12 36.99 3.05 33.73
CA CYS A 12 35.71 2.60 33.19
C CYS A 12 35.52 3.23 31.81
N THR A 13 35.84 2.48 30.77
CA THR A 13 35.39 2.76 29.40
C THR A 13 33.87 2.66 29.40
N VAL A 14 33.20 3.81 29.47
CA VAL A 14 31.77 3.92 29.19
C VAL A 14 31.61 3.67 27.69
N SER A 15 31.40 2.42 27.32
CA SER A 15 30.94 2.03 25.99
C SER A 15 29.59 2.73 25.77
N GLY A 16 29.59 3.84 25.03
CA GLY A 16 28.36 4.50 24.59
C GLY A 16 27.53 3.51 23.80
N SER A 17 26.52 2.93 24.44
CA SER A 17 25.50 2.12 23.77
C SER A 17 24.63 3.08 22.97
N PHE A 18 24.97 3.26 21.70
CA PHE A 18 24.13 4.00 20.77
C PHE A 18 22.81 3.25 20.57
N ALA A 19 21.70 3.99 20.60
CA ALA A 19 20.37 3.44 20.39
C ALA A 19 20.26 2.80 18.99
N GLN A 20 19.73 1.57 18.93
CA GLN A 20 19.50 0.88 17.65
C GLN A 20 18.17 1.32 17.03
N ILE A 21 18.26 1.86 15.81
CA ILE A 21 17.11 2.22 14.97
C ILE A 21 16.36 0.95 14.55
N SER A 22 15.04 1.02 14.38
CA SER A 22 14.28 -0.12 13.87
C SER A 22 14.68 -0.42 12.43
N GLN A 23 14.82 -1.70 12.09
CA GLN A 23 15.13 -2.14 10.72
C GLN A 23 14.12 -1.59 9.70
N GLN A 24 12.85 -1.46 10.09
CA GLN A 24 11.79 -0.92 9.24
C GLN A 24 12.01 0.57 8.91
N GLN A 25 12.44 1.37 9.88
CA GLN A 25 12.76 2.77 9.64
C GLN A 25 13.92 2.93 8.65
N MET A 26 14.97 2.12 8.86
CA MET A 26 16.12 2.12 7.96
C MET A 26 15.69 1.84 6.53
N ILE A 27 14.76 0.89 6.32
CA ILE A 27 14.21 0.60 4.99
C ILE A 27 13.43 1.80 4.44
N GLU A 28 12.50 2.38 5.22
CA GLU A 28 11.68 3.50 4.74
C GLU A 28 12.53 4.70 4.29
N ASP A 29 13.65 4.96 4.96
CA ASP A 29 14.54 6.06 4.63
C ASP A 29 15.63 5.69 3.60
N THR A 30 15.67 4.44 3.11
CA THR A 30 16.72 4.00 2.17
C THR A 30 16.31 4.19 0.71
N VAL A 31 17.19 4.84 -0.06
CA VAL A 31 17.22 4.76 -1.52
C VAL A 31 17.88 3.43 -1.89
N VAL A 32 17.08 2.43 -2.29
CA VAL A 32 17.59 1.08 -2.60
C VAL A 32 18.01 0.96 -4.06
N GLY A 33 17.23 1.57 -4.96
CA GLY A 33 17.50 1.51 -6.40
C GLY A 33 16.97 0.25 -7.09
N TRP A 34 17.62 -0.12 -8.19
CA TRP A 34 17.17 -1.18 -9.10
C TRP A 34 17.98 -2.47 -8.95
N TYR A 35 17.28 -3.59 -8.79
CA TYR A 35 17.84 -4.94 -8.81
C TYR A 35 18.29 -5.33 -10.22
N THR A 36 17.43 -5.10 -11.21
CA THR A 36 17.73 -5.35 -12.62
C THR A 36 18.36 -4.13 -13.29
N LYS A 37 19.36 -4.34 -14.13
CA LYS A 37 20.06 -3.29 -14.88
C LYS A 37 20.22 -3.71 -16.33
N LEU A 38 20.17 -2.75 -17.25
CA LEU A 38 20.62 -3.01 -18.61
C LEU A 38 22.12 -3.26 -18.61
N THR A 39 22.54 -4.27 -19.33
CA THR A 39 23.94 -4.66 -19.54
C THR A 39 24.29 -4.54 -21.03
N PRO A 40 25.57 -4.57 -21.41
CA PRO A 40 25.95 -4.63 -22.83
C PRO A 40 25.32 -5.81 -23.58
N ALA A 41 25.01 -6.92 -22.89
CA ALA A 41 24.35 -8.08 -23.47
C ALA A 41 22.86 -7.82 -23.82
N ASP A 42 22.24 -6.77 -23.26
CA ASP A 42 20.87 -6.38 -23.58
C ASP A 42 20.75 -5.58 -24.88
N LYS A 43 21.87 -5.29 -25.56
CA LYS A 43 21.87 -4.66 -26.88
C LYS A 43 21.35 -5.67 -27.92
N PRO A 44 20.22 -5.39 -28.59
CA PRO A 44 19.67 -6.31 -29.57
C PRO A 44 20.58 -6.41 -30.79
N VAL A 45 20.92 -7.64 -31.19
CA VAL A 45 21.75 -7.92 -32.39
C VAL A 45 20.96 -8.62 -33.49
N ARG A 46 19.76 -9.10 -33.19
CA ARG A 46 18.86 -9.78 -34.13
C ARG A 46 17.39 -9.60 -33.72
N PRO A 47 16.44 -9.72 -34.66
CA PRO A 47 15.03 -9.81 -34.33
C PRO A 47 14.75 -10.98 -33.39
N ILE A 48 13.68 -10.87 -32.60
CA ILE A 48 13.22 -11.94 -31.70
C ILE A 48 11.84 -12.43 -32.12
N GLN A 49 11.54 -13.69 -31.86
CA GLN A 49 10.20 -14.24 -31.99
C GLN A 49 9.55 -14.38 -30.62
N SER A 50 8.30 -13.94 -30.51
CA SER A 50 7.49 -14.11 -29.30
C SER A 50 6.02 -14.28 -29.70
N GLY A 51 5.35 -15.30 -29.14
CA GLY A 51 3.91 -15.51 -29.37
C GLY A 51 3.47 -15.64 -30.83
N GLY A 52 4.35 -16.07 -31.73
CA GLY A 52 4.08 -16.15 -33.18
C GLY A 52 4.34 -14.87 -33.97
N GLN A 53 4.78 -13.78 -33.32
CA GLN A 53 5.13 -12.51 -33.95
C GLN A 53 6.65 -12.28 -33.92
N THR A 54 7.16 -11.53 -34.89
CA THR A 54 8.59 -11.15 -34.98
C THR A 54 8.76 -9.69 -34.60
N PHE A 55 9.62 -9.41 -33.63
CA PHE A 55 9.94 -8.06 -33.18
C PHE A 55 11.31 -7.62 -33.68
N SER A 56 11.38 -6.45 -34.32
CA SER A 56 12.59 -5.93 -34.93
C SER A 56 13.68 -5.58 -33.90
N ILE A 57 14.91 -5.33 -34.36
CA ILE A 57 15.97 -4.79 -33.51
C ILE A 57 15.53 -3.44 -32.91
N ARG A 58 14.94 -2.57 -33.72
CA ARG A 58 14.53 -1.22 -33.30
C ARG A 58 13.42 -1.25 -32.23
N GLN A 59 12.43 -2.13 -32.34
CA GLN A 59 11.40 -2.31 -31.32
C GLN A 59 12.00 -2.77 -29.98
N GLN A 60 13.01 -3.63 -30.02
CA GLN A 60 13.75 -4.05 -28.82
C GLN A 60 14.62 -2.92 -28.25
N GLU A 61 15.20 -2.06 -29.08
CA GLU A 61 15.91 -0.86 -28.64
C GLU A 61 14.98 0.15 -27.96
N ILE A 62 13.75 0.31 -28.46
CA ILE A 62 12.73 1.15 -27.82
C ILE A 62 12.41 0.64 -26.42
N ASN A 63 12.30 -0.68 -26.22
CA ASN A 63 12.20 -1.26 -24.88
C ASN A 63 13.40 -0.88 -23.98
N ASN A 64 14.62 -0.85 -24.50
CA ASN A 64 15.78 -0.41 -23.72
C ASN A 64 15.68 1.10 -23.37
N LEU A 65 15.21 1.94 -24.29
CA LEU A 65 14.97 3.37 -24.04
C LEU A 65 13.95 3.59 -22.92
N PHE A 66 12.85 2.83 -22.94
CA PHE A 66 11.85 2.84 -21.88
C PHE A 66 12.42 2.53 -20.49
N VAL A 67 13.32 1.53 -20.39
CA VAL A 67 14.03 1.24 -19.13
C VAL A 67 14.90 2.44 -18.73
N GLN A 68 15.68 2.98 -19.66
CA GLN A 68 16.59 4.10 -19.37
C GLN A 68 15.85 5.35 -18.88
N TRP A 69 14.76 5.74 -19.55
CA TRP A 69 13.95 6.91 -19.16
C TRP A 69 13.32 6.71 -17.79
N MET A 70 12.80 5.50 -17.53
CA MET A 70 12.20 5.19 -16.24
C MET A 70 13.23 5.16 -15.10
N GLN A 71 14.42 4.58 -15.32
CA GLN A 71 15.49 4.54 -14.32
C GLN A 71 16.06 5.94 -14.01
N GLN A 72 16.05 6.86 -14.98
CA GLN A 72 16.41 8.27 -14.75
C GLN A 72 15.32 9.03 -13.97
N THR A 73 14.06 8.66 -14.16
CA THR A 73 12.91 9.30 -13.51
C THR A 73 12.68 8.81 -12.08
N TYR A 74 12.79 7.49 -11.88
CA TYR A 74 12.42 6.82 -10.65
C TYR A 74 13.59 6.00 -10.12
N THR A 75 14.05 6.40 -8.93
CA THR A 75 14.96 5.60 -8.12
C THR A 75 14.17 5.05 -6.93
N PRO A 76 13.96 3.72 -6.84
CA PRO A 76 13.18 3.10 -5.76
C PRO A 76 13.65 3.48 -4.35
N VAL A 77 12.71 3.94 -3.54
CA VAL A 77 12.84 4.28 -2.11
C VAL A 77 11.97 3.33 -1.31
N ALA A 78 12.46 2.86 -0.15
CA ALA A 78 11.74 1.91 0.71
C ALA A 78 11.37 0.57 0.04
N GLY A 79 11.98 0.27 -1.10
CA GLY A 79 11.72 -0.90 -1.92
C GLY A 79 12.69 -0.97 -3.08
N ILE A 80 12.70 -2.09 -3.80
CA ILE A 80 13.65 -2.37 -4.88
C ILE A 80 12.94 -2.54 -6.22
N GLY A 81 13.50 -1.93 -7.26
CA GLY A 81 12.94 -1.96 -8.62
C GLY A 81 13.40 -3.16 -9.44
N VAL A 82 12.47 -3.78 -10.17
CA VAL A 82 12.71 -4.86 -11.13
C VAL A 82 12.00 -4.51 -12.43
N PHE A 83 12.57 -4.85 -13.58
CA PHE A 83 11.92 -4.72 -14.87
C PHE A 83 11.99 -6.01 -15.68
N ARG A 84 11.00 -6.20 -16.55
CA ARG A 84 10.92 -7.30 -17.52
C ARG A 84 10.46 -6.75 -18.86
N LYS A 85 11.15 -7.10 -19.95
CA LYS A 85 10.68 -6.81 -21.30
C LYS A 85 9.42 -7.62 -21.58
N ARG A 86 8.41 -6.98 -22.16
CA ARG A 86 7.12 -7.59 -22.49
C ARG A 86 6.85 -7.41 -23.97
N TYR A 87 6.54 -8.52 -24.63
CA TYR A 87 6.11 -8.56 -26.01
C TYR A 87 4.68 -9.08 -25.99
N TYR A 88 3.73 -8.25 -26.41
CA TYR A 88 2.31 -8.54 -26.35
C TYR A 88 1.93 -9.29 -27.61
N ALA A 89 2.34 -10.55 -27.65
CA ALA A 89 2.02 -11.47 -28.72
C ALA A 89 1.41 -12.72 -28.11
N LYS A 90 0.23 -13.09 -28.61
CA LYS A 90 -0.39 -14.37 -28.31
C LYS A 90 -0.74 -15.04 -29.62
N LYS A 91 -0.47 -16.34 -29.66
CA LYS A 91 -0.87 -17.18 -30.78
C LYS A 91 -2.40 -17.14 -30.89
N ASP A 92 -2.91 -16.90 -32.10
CA ASP A 92 -4.34 -16.94 -32.44
C ASP A 92 -5.21 -15.79 -31.85
N GLU A 93 -4.62 -14.72 -31.28
CA GLU A 93 -5.34 -13.48 -30.94
C GLU A 93 -4.97 -12.35 -31.92
N TYR A 94 -5.97 -11.71 -32.54
CA TYR A 94 -5.76 -10.58 -33.47
C TYR A 94 -5.46 -9.26 -32.73
N PHE A 95 -4.63 -9.30 -31.69
CA PHE A 95 -4.20 -8.12 -30.93
C PHE A 95 -3.14 -7.33 -31.72
N PRO A 96 -3.17 -5.97 -31.72
CA PRO A 96 -2.14 -5.19 -32.40
C PRO A 96 -0.72 -5.54 -31.92
N HIS A 97 0.23 -5.52 -32.84
CA HIS A 97 1.63 -5.76 -32.55
C HIS A 97 2.15 -4.72 -31.54
N ALA A 98 2.49 -5.18 -30.34
CA ALA A 98 2.72 -4.30 -29.19
C ALA A 98 3.83 -4.83 -28.28
N TYR A 99 4.53 -3.92 -27.62
CA TYR A 99 5.71 -4.21 -26.82
C TYR A 99 5.93 -3.14 -25.77
N GLY A 100 6.63 -3.48 -24.69
CA GLY A 100 6.88 -2.54 -23.61
C GLY A 100 7.71 -3.14 -22.48
N ILE A 101 7.73 -2.43 -21.36
CA ILE A 101 8.40 -2.85 -20.14
C ILE A 101 7.38 -2.95 -19.01
N PHE A 102 7.40 -4.10 -18.33
CA PHE A 102 6.71 -4.31 -17.07
C PHE A 102 7.69 -4.06 -15.92
N PHE A 103 7.42 -3.05 -15.12
CA PHE A 103 8.20 -2.72 -13.94
C PHE A 103 7.47 -3.13 -12.66
N GLN A 104 8.24 -3.41 -11.63
CA GLN A 104 7.76 -3.84 -10.32
C GLN A 104 8.61 -3.20 -9.23
N ALA A 105 7.95 -2.58 -8.24
CA ALA A 105 8.60 -2.11 -7.01
C ALA A 105 8.26 -3.07 -5.85
N TYR A 106 9.25 -3.85 -5.40
CA TYR A 106 9.13 -4.86 -4.35
C TYR A 106 9.47 -4.30 -2.97
N ASN A 107 8.92 -4.89 -1.91
CA ASN A 107 9.43 -4.67 -0.55
C ASN A 107 10.83 -5.30 -0.40
N VAL A 108 11.54 -4.85 0.61
CA VAL A 108 12.85 -5.37 1.03
C VAL A 108 12.87 -5.55 2.54
N ASP A 109 13.75 -6.43 3.04
CA ASP A 109 13.97 -6.67 4.48
C ASP A 109 15.43 -7.09 4.71
N PHE A 110 15.99 -6.76 5.88
CA PHE A 110 17.32 -7.20 6.34
C PHE A 110 17.43 -8.71 6.53
N LYS A 111 16.30 -9.44 6.59
CA LYS A 111 16.28 -10.91 6.58
C LYS A 111 16.42 -11.48 5.17
N THR A 112 16.22 -10.67 4.14
CA THR A 112 16.17 -11.08 2.74
C THR A 112 17.27 -10.37 1.95
N LEU A 113 18.52 -10.71 2.28
CA LEU A 113 19.71 -10.18 1.63
C LEU A 113 20.34 -11.23 0.69
N ASP A 114 21.10 -10.77 -0.30
CA ASP A 114 22.02 -11.61 -1.07
C ASP A 114 23.29 -11.95 -0.27
N LYS A 115 24.17 -12.76 -0.86
CA LYS A 115 25.42 -13.18 -0.20
C LYS A 115 26.40 -12.00 0.02
N GLN A 116 26.18 -10.90 -0.68
CA GLN A 116 26.96 -9.67 -0.62
C GLN A 116 26.34 -8.63 0.33
N GLY A 117 25.20 -8.96 0.95
CA GLY A 117 24.49 -8.08 1.88
C GLY A 117 23.56 -7.06 1.21
N HIS A 118 23.28 -7.18 -0.09
CA HIS A 118 22.31 -6.32 -0.77
C HIS A 118 20.89 -6.83 -0.62
N PHE A 119 19.91 -5.93 -0.63
CA PHE A 119 18.50 -6.31 -0.60
C PHE A 119 18.09 -7.13 -1.82
N LYS A 120 17.26 -8.15 -1.58
CA LYS A 120 16.53 -8.89 -2.62
C LYS A 120 15.05 -8.50 -2.63
N PRO A 121 14.37 -8.61 -3.78
CA PRO A 121 12.92 -8.46 -3.83
C PRO A 121 12.25 -9.54 -2.98
N ILE A 122 11.27 -9.15 -2.16
CA ILE A 122 10.39 -10.08 -1.44
C ILE A 122 9.20 -10.42 -2.33
N ASP A 123 9.02 -11.70 -2.65
CA ASP A 123 7.95 -12.18 -3.52
C ASP A 123 6.55 -11.70 -3.07
N GLU A 124 5.63 -11.55 -4.03
CA GLU A 124 4.23 -11.13 -3.82
C GLU A 124 4.01 -9.73 -3.23
N THR A 125 5.08 -8.96 -2.97
CA THR A 125 4.97 -7.59 -2.44
C THR A 125 5.08 -6.49 -3.52
N TRP A 126 5.03 -6.87 -4.80
CA TRP A 126 5.30 -5.95 -5.89
C TRP A 126 4.15 -4.97 -6.15
N VAL A 127 4.53 -3.76 -6.55
CA VAL A 127 3.64 -2.73 -7.07
C VAL A 127 3.95 -2.57 -8.56
N PRO A 128 3.00 -2.87 -9.47
CA PRO A 128 3.26 -2.81 -10.91
C PRO A 128 3.21 -1.39 -11.45
N PHE A 129 3.98 -1.14 -12.50
CA PHE A 129 3.83 0.00 -13.38
C PHE A 129 4.45 -0.34 -14.73
N GLN A 130 3.99 0.28 -15.82
CA GLN A 130 4.38 -0.11 -17.17
C GLN A 130 4.51 1.09 -18.09
N ILE A 131 5.34 0.93 -19.12
CA ILE A 131 5.37 1.76 -20.31
C ILE A 131 5.32 0.83 -21.51
N ALA A 132 4.42 1.09 -22.46
CA ALA A 132 4.26 0.22 -23.61
C ALA A 132 3.88 1.01 -24.87
N ALA A 133 4.41 0.57 -26.00
CA ALA A 133 3.99 0.97 -27.32
C ALA A 133 2.78 0.13 -27.76
N ASN A 134 1.79 0.77 -28.35
CA ASN A 134 0.64 0.15 -29.00
C ASN A 134 -0.25 -0.70 -28.06
N VAL A 135 -0.26 -0.38 -26.76
CA VAL A 135 -1.13 -1.04 -25.76
C VAL A 135 -2.16 -0.06 -25.25
N VAL A 136 -3.42 -0.47 -25.23
CA VAL A 136 -4.47 0.16 -24.42
C VAL A 136 -4.50 -0.57 -23.08
N PHE A 137 -4.58 0.14 -21.95
CA PHE A 137 -4.78 -0.43 -20.61
C PHE A 137 -6.24 -0.27 -20.18
N ASP A 138 -6.59 -0.87 -19.04
CA ASP A 138 -7.96 -0.82 -18.49
C ASP A 138 -9.02 -1.36 -19.46
N PHE A 139 -8.65 -2.38 -20.23
CA PHE A 139 -9.55 -3.07 -21.14
C PHE A 139 -9.80 -4.51 -20.70
N ASN A 140 -10.92 -5.06 -21.14
CA ASN A 140 -11.25 -6.46 -20.98
C ASN A 140 -11.58 -7.07 -22.34
N GLN A 141 -11.03 -8.24 -22.63
CA GLN A 141 -11.27 -8.90 -23.92
C GLN A 141 -12.73 -9.33 -24.02
N ALA A 142 -13.38 -9.02 -25.13
CA ALA A 142 -14.69 -9.56 -25.46
C ALA A 142 -14.50 -10.86 -26.27
N TYR A 143 -13.96 -11.90 -25.63
CA TYR A 143 -13.45 -13.11 -26.29
C TYR A 143 -14.38 -13.71 -27.35
N TYR A 144 -15.68 -13.80 -27.06
CA TYR A 144 -16.63 -14.40 -27.99
C TYR A 144 -16.87 -13.54 -29.25
N LEU A 145 -16.70 -12.22 -29.15
CA LEU A 145 -16.85 -11.29 -30.28
C LEU A 145 -15.60 -11.22 -31.17
N ASN A 146 -14.43 -11.57 -30.65
CA ASN A 146 -13.18 -11.52 -31.41
C ASN A 146 -13.24 -12.38 -32.68
N THR A 147 -12.63 -11.88 -33.74
CA THR A 147 -12.49 -12.57 -35.02
C THR A 147 -11.00 -12.67 -35.39
N PRO A 148 -10.63 -13.50 -36.37
CA PRO A 148 -9.25 -13.55 -36.88
C PRO A 148 -8.73 -12.22 -37.46
N SER A 149 -9.60 -11.21 -37.64
CA SER A 149 -9.26 -9.91 -38.22
C SER A 149 -9.73 -8.70 -37.39
N GLN A 150 -10.33 -8.92 -36.22
CA GLN A 150 -10.81 -7.85 -35.35
C GLN A 150 -10.68 -8.23 -33.88
N TYR A 151 -10.08 -7.31 -33.14
CA TYR A 151 -9.96 -7.43 -31.69
C TYR A 151 -10.96 -6.51 -31.00
N ILE A 152 -11.97 -7.14 -30.40
CA ILE A 152 -13.05 -6.49 -29.69
C ILE A 152 -12.77 -6.56 -28.19
N PHE A 153 -12.91 -5.42 -27.54
CA PHE A 153 -12.70 -5.30 -26.11
C PHE A 153 -13.66 -4.29 -25.52
N THR A 154 -13.94 -4.43 -24.24
CA THR A 154 -14.57 -3.36 -23.47
C THR A 154 -13.49 -2.51 -22.83
N LEU A 155 -13.77 -1.22 -22.63
CA LEU A 155 -12.89 -0.30 -21.91
C LEU A 155 -13.57 0.14 -20.63
N LEU A 156 -12.81 0.19 -19.53
CA LEU A 156 -13.26 0.84 -18.30
C LEU A 156 -13.45 2.34 -18.59
N PRO A 157 -14.61 2.93 -18.29
CA PRO A 157 -14.79 4.36 -18.42
C PRO A 157 -13.87 5.09 -17.44
N ASN A 158 -13.44 6.30 -17.79
CA ASN A 158 -12.65 7.12 -16.87
C ASN A 158 -13.43 7.38 -15.57
N GLY A 159 -12.77 7.22 -14.42
CA GLY A 159 -13.40 7.31 -13.11
C GLY A 159 -14.05 6.01 -12.65
N TYR A 160 -13.76 4.87 -13.29
CA TYR A 160 -14.23 3.56 -12.84
C TYR A 160 -13.73 3.24 -11.43
N MET A 161 -14.67 2.85 -10.56
CA MET A 161 -14.39 2.45 -9.19
C MET A 161 -14.97 1.06 -8.92
N GLU A 162 -14.13 0.12 -8.52
CA GLU A 162 -14.57 -1.24 -8.17
C GLU A 162 -15.51 -1.27 -6.95
N SER A 163 -15.39 -0.29 -6.05
CA SER A 163 -16.17 -0.23 -4.81
C SER A 163 -16.27 1.19 -4.24
N ASP A 164 -17.20 1.37 -3.29
CA ASP A 164 -17.34 2.61 -2.51
C ASP A 164 -16.07 2.99 -1.73
N PHE A 165 -15.23 2.00 -1.37
CA PHE A 165 -13.93 2.26 -0.76
C PHE A 165 -13.05 3.11 -1.69
N PHE A 166 -12.96 2.71 -2.96
CA PHE A 166 -12.19 3.47 -3.94
C PHE A 166 -12.84 4.81 -4.25
N LEU A 167 -14.17 4.87 -4.33
CA LEU A 167 -14.87 6.15 -4.52
C LEU A 167 -14.50 7.17 -3.42
N LYS A 168 -14.46 6.74 -2.15
CA LYS A 168 -14.02 7.59 -1.03
C LYS A 168 -12.55 7.95 -1.13
N ARG A 169 -11.69 6.98 -1.46
CA ARG A 169 -10.25 7.16 -1.58
C ARG A 169 -9.86 8.17 -2.67
N PHE A 170 -10.62 8.23 -3.75
CA PHE A 170 -10.37 9.13 -4.88
C PHE A 170 -11.18 10.44 -4.81
N LYS A 171 -11.99 10.66 -3.77
CA LYS A 171 -12.93 11.79 -3.68
C LYS A 171 -12.26 13.15 -3.91
N ASP A 172 -11.08 13.34 -3.32
CA ASP A 172 -10.32 14.60 -3.38
C ASP A 172 -9.10 14.51 -4.33
N ALA A 173 -9.00 13.43 -5.11
CA ALA A 173 -7.92 13.26 -6.08
C ALA A 173 -8.14 14.18 -7.28
N ASP A 174 -7.05 14.75 -7.80
CA ASP A 174 -7.07 15.43 -9.08
C ASP A 174 -7.56 14.46 -10.18
N PRO A 175 -8.64 14.80 -10.94
CA PRO A 175 -9.19 13.92 -11.98
C PRO A 175 -8.20 13.67 -13.14
N LYS A 176 -7.12 14.45 -13.24
CA LYS A 176 -5.99 14.24 -14.14
C LYS A 176 -4.66 14.10 -13.39
N ILE A 177 -4.69 13.76 -12.11
CA ILE A 177 -3.58 13.33 -11.23
C ILE A 177 -2.47 14.37 -10.97
N HIS A 178 -1.98 15.10 -11.98
CA HIS A 178 -0.96 16.14 -11.86
C HIS A 178 -0.89 17.03 -13.12
N PRO A 179 -0.56 18.34 -13.01
CA PRO A 179 -0.46 19.26 -14.16
C PRO A 179 0.45 18.81 -15.31
N ASN A 180 1.50 18.03 -15.01
CA ASN A 180 2.45 17.50 -16.00
C ASN A 180 1.79 16.61 -17.07
N VAL A 181 0.60 16.05 -16.81
CA VAL A 181 -0.10 15.16 -17.76
C VAL A 181 -1.35 15.78 -18.37
N TYR A 182 -1.72 17.01 -18.00
CA TYR A 182 -3.03 17.61 -18.36
C TYR A 182 -3.31 17.68 -19.86
N LYS A 183 -2.27 17.79 -20.69
CA LYS A 183 -2.39 17.87 -22.15
C LYS A 183 -2.56 16.52 -22.85
N TYR A 184 -2.37 15.42 -22.12
CA TYR A 184 -2.48 14.07 -22.65
C TYR A 184 -3.83 13.44 -22.26
N ILE A 185 -4.21 12.37 -22.96
CA ILE A 185 -5.31 11.52 -22.52
C ILE A 185 -4.86 10.85 -21.21
N THR A 186 -5.64 11.03 -20.14
CA THR A 186 -5.39 10.39 -18.84
C THR A 186 -6.65 9.68 -18.39
N THR A 187 -6.53 8.42 -18.03
CA THR A 187 -7.57 7.65 -17.34
C THR A 187 -7.19 7.47 -15.88
N VAL A 188 -8.16 7.60 -14.99
CA VAL A 188 -8.02 7.45 -13.54
C VAL A 188 -9.08 6.46 -13.08
N ASN A 189 -8.66 5.24 -12.75
CA ASN A 189 -9.52 4.15 -12.33
C ASN A 189 -8.99 3.56 -11.02
N SER A 190 -9.82 2.81 -10.28
CA SER A 190 -9.42 2.19 -9.01
C SER A 190 -8.23 1.23 -9.14
N GLY A 191 -8.06 0.61 -10.31
CA GLY A 191 -6.97 -0.34 -10.59
C GLY A 191 -5.64 0.34 -10.96
N ALA A 192 -5.68 1.40 -11.76
CA ALA A 192 -4.50 2.11 -12.24
C ALA A 192 -4.87 3.50 -12.82
N MET A 193 -3.86 4.34 -12.98
CA MET A 193 -3.95 5.53 -13.82
C MET A 193 -3.10 5.29 -15.05
N THR A 194 -3.58 5.74 -16.20
CA THR A 194 -2.87 5.57 -17.47
C THR A 194 -2.81 6.88 -18.23
N VAL A 195 -1.60 7.25 -18.66
CA VAL A 195 -1.35 8.40 -19.54
C VAL A 195 -1.04 7.87 -20.94
N TYR A 196 -1.78 8.34 -21.94
CA TYR A 196 -1.56 7.99 -23.34
C TYR A 196 -0.96 9.15 -24.12
N LEU A 197 0.16 8.87 -24.79
CA LEU A 197 0.85 9.76 -25.70
C LEU A 197 0.50 9.31 -27.13
N ALA A 198 -0.42 10.04 -27.78
CA ALA A 198 -0.91 9.70 -29.11
C ALA A 198 -1.02 10.95 -29.99
N PRO A 199 -0.69 10.88 -31.29
CA PRO A 199 -0.88 11.98 -32.23
C PRO A 199 -2.30 12.54 -32.18
N GLY A 200 -2.42 13.87 -32.17
CA GLY A 200 -3.73 14.54 -32.10
C GLY A 200 -4.50 14.29 -30.79
N ASN A 201 -3.84 13.74 -29.76
CA ASN A 201 -4.44 13.36 -28.49
C ASN A 201 -5.68 12.46 -28.65
N LYS A 202 -5.60 11.51 -29.60
CA LYS A 202 -6.67 10.55 -29.92
C LYS A 202 -6.08 9.15 -30.10
N LEU A 203 -6.60 8.17 -29.36
CA LEU A 203 -6.26 6.76 -29.58
C LEU A 203 -6.93 6.25 -30.86
N PRO A 204 -6.27 5.37 -31.65
CA PRO A 204 -6.82 4.84 -32.89
C PRO A 204 -7.77 3.65 -32.60
N ILE A 205 -8.76 3.91 -31.77
CA ILE A 205 -9.84 2.99 -31.40
C ILE A 205 -11.18 3.59 -31.81
N ARG A 206 -12.13 2.73 -32.15
CA ARG A 206 -13.49 3.12 -32.49
C ARG A 206 -14.47 2.32 -31.64
N GLN A 207 -15.46 3.01 -31.08
CA GLN A 207 -16.56 2.36 -30.38
C GLN A 207 -17.49 1.69 -31.41
N LEU A 208 -17.90 0.46 -31.12
CA LEU A 208 -18.93 -0.22 -31.89
C LEU A 208 -20.29 0.44 -31.64
N THR A 209 -21.19 0.37 -32.61
CA THR A 209 -22.61 0.68 -32.40
C THR A 209 -23.35 -0.51 -31.78
N LYS A 210 -24.55 -0.28 -31.24
CA LYS A 210 -25.43 -1.36 -30.76
C LYS A 210 -25.73 -2.37 -31.86
N GLY A 211 -25.95 -1.91 -33.09
CA GLY A 211 -26.15 -2.75 -34.26
C GLY A 211 -24.95 -3.64 -34.53
N GLU A 212 -23.75 -3.06 -34.61
CA GLU A 212 -22.50 -3.81 -34.82
C GLU A 212 -22.26 -4.85 -33.73
N PHE A 213 -22.52 -4.51 -32.46
CA PHE A 213 -22.42 -5.45 -31.34
C PHE A 213 -23.36 -6.65 -31.52
N LEU A 214 -24.64 -6.39 -31.81
CA LEU A 214 -25.63 -7.46 -31.99
C LEU A 214 -25.34 -8.31 -33.23
N ASP A 215 -24.83 -7.73 -34.31
CA ASP A 215 -24.43 -8.47 -35.51
C ASP A 215 -23.21 -9.38 -35.22
N LEU A 216 -22.19 -8.87 -34.53
CA LEU A 216 -21.04 -9.67 -34.13
C LEU A 216 -21.42 -10.79 -33.15
N SER A 217 -22.36 -10.54 -32.23
CA SER A 217 -22.89 -11.58 -31.35
C SER A 217 -23.55 -12.71 -32.14
N ASP A 218 -24.35 -12.42 -33.17
CA ASP A 218 -24.97 -13.48 -33.99
C ASP A 218 -23.92 -14.32 -34.75
N VAL A 219 -22.92 -13.66 -35.36
CA VAL A 219 -21.81 -14.35 -36.06
C VAL A 219 -20.96 -15.17 -35.08
N SER A 220 -20.84 -14.75 -33.82
CA SER A 220 -20.07 -15.48 -32.80
C SER A 220 -20.64 -16.85 -32.46
N PHE A 221 -21.95 -17.04 -32.61
CA PHE A 221 -22.60 -18.29 -32.24
C PHE A 221 -22.17 -19.47 -33.11
N ASP A 222 -21.92 -19.23 -34.40
CA ASP A 222 -21.42 -20.28 -35.30
C ASP A 222 -19.98 -20.68 -34.93
N ARG A 223 -19.14 -19.70 -34.57
CA ARG A 223 -17.79 -19.98 -34.06
C ARG A 223 -17.84 -20.77 -32.75
N TYR A 224 -18.75 -20.40 -31.85
CA TYR A 224 -18.96 -21.10 -30.59
C TYR A 224 -19.35 -22.56 -30.84
N LEU A 225 -20.31 -22.83 -31.72
CA LEU A 225 -20.74 -24.20 -32.05
C LEU A 225 -19.60 -25.02 -32.67
N ALA A 226 -18.78 -24.42 -33.52
CA ALA A 226 -17.62 -25.09 -34.12
C ALA A 226 -16.55 -25.47 -33.08
N GLU A 227 -16.25 -24.59 -32.13
CA GLU A 227 -15.31 -24.90 -31.04
C GLU A 227 -15.92 -25.91 -30.06
N LYS A 228 -17.20 -25.79 -29.75
CA LYS A 228 -17.91 -26.72 -28.86
C LYS A 228 -17.98 -28.13 -29.44
N GLN A 229 -18.15 -28.26 -30.76
CA GLN A 229 -18.05 -29.55 -31.46
C GLN A 229 -16.68 -30.20 -31.25
N LYS A 230 -15.59 -29.44 -31.38
CA LYS A 230 -14.23 -29.95 -31.14
C LYS A 230 -14.05 -30.40 -29.69
N GLU A 231 -14.62 -29.66 -28.74
CA GLU A 231 -14.59 -30.01 -27.31
C GLU A 231 -15.37 -31.30 -27.03
N ILE A 232 -16.60 -31.41 -27.54
CA ILE A 232 -17.49 -32.56 -27.34
C ILE A 232 -16.88 -33.85 -27.93
N VAL A 233 -16.29 -33.78 -29.13
CA VAL A 233 -15.60 -34.92 -29.74
C VAL A 233 -14.43 -35.43 -28.88
N ARG A 234 -13.78 -34.54 -28.12
CA ARG A 234 -12.70 -34.91 -27.19
C ARG A 234 -13.22 -35.47 -25.86
N GLN A 235 -14.40 -35.03 -25.41
CA GLN A 235 -14.95 -35.39 -24.09
C GLN A 235 -15.81 -36.65 -24.10
N PHE A 236 -16.59 -36.87 -25.17
CA PHE A 236 -17.56 -37.94 -25.23
C PHE A 236 -17.12 -39.03 -26.21
N ASN A 237 -17.20 -40.29 -25.75
CA ASN A 237 -16.96 -41.46 -26.59
C ASN A 237 -18.25 -41.89 -27.27
N GLY A 238 -18.22 -42.02 -28.59
CA GLY A 238 -19.34 -42.51 -29.40
C GLY A 238 -20.24 -41.40 -29.94
N GLU A 239 -20.66 -41.58 -31.19
CA GLU A 239 -21.38 -40.59 -31.98
C GLU A 239 -22.73 -40.18 -31.38
N LYS A 240 -23.43 -41.12 -30.72
CA LYS A 240 -24.72 -40.85 -30.07
C LYS A 240 -24.61 -39.80 -28.96
N ALA A 241 -23.67 -39.98 -28.02
CA ALA A 241 -23.45 -39.04 -26.92
C ALA A 241 -22.97 -37.68 -27.42
N GLN A 242 -22.12 -37.66 -28.45
CA GLN A 242 -21.68 -36.43 -29.11
C GLN A 242 -22.84 -35.67 -29.76
N ASN A 243 -23.73 -36.37 -30.47
CA ASN A 243 -24.91 -35.78 -31.11
C ASN A 243 -25.94 -35.26 -30.10
N GLU A 244 -26.19 -35.99 -29.01
CA GLU A 244 -27.08 -35.55 -27.93
C GLU A 244 -26.56 -34.25 -27.27
N ALA A 245 -25.27 -34.20 -26.93
CA ALA A 245 -24.64 -33.01 -26.36
C ALA A 245 -24.70 -31.80 -27.33
N MET A 246 -24.39 -32.02 -28.61
CA MET A 246 -24.47 -30.97 -29.64
C MET A 246 -25.90 -30.49 -29.91
N THR A 247 -26.90 -31.34 -29.75
CA THR A 247 -28.31 -30.96 -29.92
C THR A 247 -28.72 -29.93 -28.87
N SER A 248 -28.33 -30.14 -27.61
CA SER A 248 -28.58 -29.19 -26.52
C SER A 248 -27.94 -27.81 -26.80
N GLU A 249 -26.68 -27.80 -27.26
CA GLU A 249 -25.99 -26.55 -27.60
C GLU A 249 -26.61 -25.82 -28.80
N ARG A 250 -27.10 -26.55 -29.82
CA ARG A 250 -27.81 -25.96 -30.96
C ARG A 250 -29.14 -25.33 -30.54
N GLU A 251 -29.93 -25.99 -29.70
CA GLU A 251 -31.20 -25.42 -29.20
C GLU A 251 -30.97 -24.19 -28.31
N LYS A 252 -29.90 -24.20 -27.51
CA LYS A 252 -29.46 -23.03 -26.74
C LYS A 252 -29.12 -21.85 -27.66
N ILE A 253 -28.31 -22.06 -28.69
CA ILE A 253 -27.96 -21.01 -29.66
C ILE A 253 -29.18 -20.51 -30.43
N LYS A 254 -30.11 -21.39 -30.81
CA LYS A 254 -31.37 -21.00 -31.43
C LYS A 254 -32.16 -20.05 -30.52
N THR A 255 -32.26 -20.37 -29.23
CA THR A 255 -32.88 -19.50 -28.24
C THR A 255 -32.18 -18.14 -28.19
N TYR A 256 -30.85 -18.12 -28.16
CA TYR A 256 -30.08 -16.85 -28.11
C TYR A 256 -30.29 -16.00 -29.35
N ARG A 257 -30.40 -16.59 -30.54
CA ARG A 257 -30.75 -15.87 -31.77
C ARG A 257 -32.13 -15.23 -31.71
N GLU A 258 -33.12 -15.89 -31.13
CA GLU A 258 -34.46 -15.32 -30.93
C GLU A 258 -34.42 -14.13 -29.96
N LYS A 259 -33.66 -14.22 -28.87
CA LYS A 259 -33.46 -13.11 -27.91
C LYS A 259 -32.71 -11.94 -28.53
N LEU A 260 -31.69 -12.22 -29.34
CA LEU A 260 -30.94 -11.21 -30.08
C LEU A 260 -31.83 -10.48 -31.09
N LYS A 261 -32.74 -11.19 -31.78
CA LYS A 261 -33.76 -10.58 -32.64
C LYS A 261 -34.70 -9.66 -31.85
N ALA A 262 -35.13 -10.07 -30.65
CA ALA A 262 -35.94 -9.23 -29.78
C ALA A 262 -35.19 -7.94 -29.36
N LEU A 263 -33.91 -8.04 -29.00
CA LEU A 263 -33.05 -6.88 -28.71
C LEU A 263 -32.90 -5.97 -29.92
N LYS A 264 -32.65 -6.51 -31.13
CA LYS A 264 -32.58 -5.73 -32.37
C LYS A 264 -33.87 -4.94 -32.61
N ASN A 265 -35.03 -5.56 -32.39
CA ASN A 265 -36.33 -4.90 -32.51
C ASN A 265 -36.51 -3.78 -31.47
N GLN A 266 -36.21 -4.06 -30.20
CA GLN A 266 -36.29 -3.09 -29.10
C GLN A 266 -35.42 -1.85 -29.35
N TYR A 267 -34.25 -2.03 -29.97
CA TYR A 267 -33.30 -0.96 -30.27
C TYR A 267 -33.32 -0.50 -31.74
N SER A 268 -34.31 -0.88 -32.55
CA SER A 268 -34.35 -0.62 -34.00
C SER A 268 -34.10 0.83 -34.39
N GLY A 269 -34.71 1.79 -33.68
CA GLY A 269 -34.49 3.24 -33.91
C GLY A 269 -33.18 3.80 -33.32
N ARG A 270 -32.37 2.96 -32.66
CA ARG A 270 -31.18 3.34 -31.88
C ARG A 270 -29.98 2.42 -32.14
N LEU A 271 -30.01 1.61 -33.21
CA LEU A 271 -28.92 0.68 -33.53
C LEU A 271 -27.60 1.40 -33.84
N ASN A 272 -27.65 2.64 -34.31
CA ASN A 272 -26.47 3.45 -34.60
C ASN A 272 -25.87 4.14 -33.35
N GLU A 273 -26.51 4.03 -32.19
CA GLU A 273 -25.94 4.55 -30.94
C GLU A 273 -24.71 3.73 -30.52
N PRO A 274 -23.73 4.34 -29.83
CA PRO A 274 -22.59 3.60 -29.29
C PRO A 274 -23.02 2.47 -28.34
N ALA A 275 -22.36 1.32 -28.47
CA ALA A 275 -22.54 0.18 -27.59
C ALA A 275 -21.83 0.45 -26.26
N VAL A 276 -22.63 0.60 -25.20
CA VAL A 276 -22.19 0.62 -23.81
C VAL A 276 -22.96 -0.47 -23.09
N ILE A 277 -22.25 -1.41 -22.48
CA ILE A 277 -22.83 -2.60 -21.86
C ILE A 277 -22.54 -2.67 -20.37
N ARG A 278 -23.36 -3.42 -19.64
CA ARG A 278 -23.20 -3.68 -18.21
C ARG A 278 -22.10 -4.71 -17.88
N ASP A 279 -21.70 -5.53 -18.84
CA ASP A 279 -20.76 -6.62 -18.60
C ASP A 279 -19.34 -6.17 -18.93
N MET A 280 -18.47 -6.19 -17.92
CA MET A 280 -17.05 -5.87 -18.12
C MET A 280 -16.38 -6.90 -19.04
N GLN A 281 -16.73 -8.18 -18.91
CA GLN A 281 -16.20 -9.29 -19.70
C GLN A 281 -17.36 -10.02 -20.40
N PRO A 282 -17.84 -9.50 -21.53
CA PRO A 282 -19.04 -10.06 -22.15
C PRO A 282 -18.75 -11.45 -22.73
N THR A 283 -19.75 -12.32 -22.68
CA THR A 283 -19.70 -13.71 -23.16
C THR A 283 -20.90 -13.99 -24.07
N ILE A 284 -21.03 -15.21 -24.59
CA ILE A 284 -22.24 -15.61 -25.32
C ILE A 284 -23.52 -15.45 -24.49
N TYR A 285 -23.41 -15.44 -23.15
CA TYR A 285 -24.54 -15.27 -22.23
C TYR A 285 -25.00 -13.83 -22.10
N THR A 286 -24.19 -12.85 -22.50
CA THR A 286 -24.53 -11.42 -22.43
C THR A 286 -25.78 -11.07 -23.25
N VAL A 287 -26.15 -11.91 -24.23
CA VAL A 287 -27.33 -11.75 -25.09
C VAL A 287 -28.34 -12.90 -24.91
N ASP A 288 -28.29 -13.64 -23.80
CA ASP A 288 -29.19 -14.77 -23.51
C ASP A 288 -30.63 -14.37 -23.18
N GLY A 289 -30.88 -13.07 -23.02
CA GLY A 289 -32.19 -12.49 -22.73
C GLY A 289 -32.58 -12.48 -21.26
N SER A 290 -31.70 -12.87 -20.34
CA SER A 290 -31.91 -12.75 -18.89
C SER A 290 -31.92 -11.28 -18.45
N VAL A 291 -31.04 -10.46 -19.03
CA VAL A 291 -30.99 -9.02 -18.84
C VAL A 291 -30.64 -8.32 -20.14
N ASP A 292 -31.20 -7.13 -20.36
CA ASP A 292 -30.80 -6.25 -21.46
C ASP A 292 -29.36 -5.76 -21.26
N PRO A 293 -28.42 -6.10 -22.16
CA PRO A 293 -27.01 -5.75 -21.99
C PRO A 293 -26.76 -4.24 -22.02
N PHE A 294 -27.64 -3.46 -22.65
CA PHE A 294 -27.52 -2.00 -22.78
C PHE A 294 -28.22 -1.23 -21.66
N LYS A 295 -28.89 -1.93 -20.73
CA LYS A 295 -29.57 -1.31 -19.58
C LYS A 295 -28.67 -1.37 -18.35
N ILE A 296 -28.21 -0.20 -17.92
CA ILE A 296 -27.30 -0.03 -16.78
C ILE A 296 -28.10 0.48 -15.58
N ASP A 297 -27.99 -0.19 -14.44
CA ASP A 297 -28.72 0.19 -13.23
C ASP A 297 -28.06 1.38 -12.50
N PRO A 298 -28.77 2.05 -11.57
CA PRO A 298 -28.24 3.23 -10.87
C PRO A 298 -26.99 2.96 -10.01
N PHE A 299 -26.90 1.77 -9.39
CA PHE A 299 -25.73 1.41 -8.58
C PHE A 299 -24.49 1.28 -9.47
N SER A 300 -24.63 0.55 -10.59
CA SER A 300 -23.60 0.47 -11.62
C SER A 300 -23.21 1.85 -12.16
N THR A 301 -24.19 2.75 -12.36
CA THR A 301 -23.92 4.12 -12.83
C THR A 301 -23.07 4.93 -11.84
N ASN A 302 -23.33 4.79 -10.53
CA ASN A 302 -22.59 5.50 -9.48
C ASN A 302 -21.10 5.11 -9.47
N LEU A 303 -20.81 3.83 -9.67
CA LEU A 303 -19.44 3.29 -9.72
C LEU A 303 -18.81 3.34 -11.12
N LYS A 304 -19.52 3.90 -12.11
CA LYS A 304 -19.14 3.90 -13.54
C LYS A 304 -18.93 2.50 -14.12
N HIS A 305 -19.74 1.53 -13.72
CA HIS A 305 -19.79 0.19 -14.32
C HIS A 305 -20.59 0.23 -15.63
N SER A 306 -20.07 0.98 -16.60
CA SER A 306 -20.65 1.19 -17.92
C SER A 306 -19.56 1.07 -18.97
N TYR A 307 -19.49 -0.07 -19.64
CA TYR A 307 -18.32 -0.42 -20.44
C TYR A 307 -18.61 -0.22 -21.92
N GLY A 308 -17.94 0.75 -22.54
CA GLY A 308 -18.00 0.92 -23.99
C GLY A 308 -17.34 -0.26 -24.69
N VAL A 309 -17.90 -0.72 -25.81
CA VAL A 309 -17.33 -1.80 -26.64
C VAL A 309 -16.56 -1.20 -27.80
N TYR A 310 -15.28 -1.54 -27.93
CA TYR A 310 -14.35 -0.94 -28.87
C TYR A 310 -13.65 -1.98 -29.73
N THR A 311 -13.13 -1.50 -30.86
CA THR A 311 -12.16 -2.18 -31.71
C THR A 311 -11.09 -1.18 -32.14
N TYR A 312 -9.97 -1.67 -32.67
CA TYR A 312 -8.95 -0.81 -33.29
C TYR A 312 -9.40 -0.38 -34.70
N GLU A 313 -8.97 0.81 -35.13
CA GLU A 313 -9.12 1.21 -36.53
C GLU A 313 -8.34 0.24 -37.44
N SER A 314 -8.87 -0.11 -38.62
CA SER A 314 -8.29 -1.15 -39.48
C SER A 314 -6.82 -0.91 -39.84
N SER A 315 -6.42 0.35 -39.99
CA SER A 315 -5.02 0.71 -40.34
C SER A 315 -4.01 0.46 -39.22
N VAL A 316 -4.47 0.24 -37.98
CA VAL A 316 -3.59 0.07 -36.81
C VAL A 316 -2.76 -1.20 -36.94
N TYR A 317 -3.35 -2.29 -37.41
CA TYR A 317 -2.69 -3.60 -37.45
C TYR A 317 -1.41 -3.59 -38.29
N GLU A 318 -1.48 -3.01 -39.49
CA GLU A 318 -0.31 -2.90 -40.37
C GLU A 318 0.71 -1.90 -39.83
N LYS A 319 0.26 -0.74 -39.34
CA LYS A 319 1.15 0.30 -38.82
C LYS A 319 1.91 -0.16 -37.57
N CYS A 320 1.28 -0.93 -36.70
CA CYS A 320 1.90 -1.47 -35.49
C CYS A 320 3.02 -2.50 -35.77
N LEU A 321 3.05 -3.13 -36.95
CA LEU A 321 4.15 -4.02 -37.36
C LEU A 321 5.45 -3.26 -37.66
N THR A 322 5.36 -1.95 -37.90
CA THR A 322 6.53 -1.10 -38.18
C THR A 322 7.31 -0.77 -36.90
N ASP A 323 8.47 -0.14 -37.08
CA ASP A 323 9.32 0.30 -35.97
C ASP A 323 8.78 1.54 -35.23
N GLN A 324 7.84 2.26 -35.83
CA GLN A 324 7.27 3.48 -35.28
C GLN A 324 6.08 3.12 -34.36
N PRO A 325 6.13 3.45 -33.06
CA PRO A 325 4.96 3.36 -32.21
C PRO A 325 3.82 4.23 -32.73
N GLN A 326 2.59 3.74 -32.61
CA GLN A 326 1.37 4.47 -32.96
C GLN A 326 0.84 5.26 -31.77
N TRP A 327 1.04 4.75 -30.56
CA TRP A 327 0.86 5.46 -29.30
C TRP A 327 1.74 4.84 -28.21
N ILE A 328 2.01 5.61 -27.15
CA ILE A 328 2.68 5.13 -25.94
C ILE A 328 1.69 5.21 -24.77
N ALA A 329 1.64 4.19 -23.93
CA ALA A 329 0.85 4.16 -22.72
C ALA A 329 1.76 3.98 -21.50
N ILE A 330 1.57 4.82 -20.47
CA ILE A 330 2.28 4.74 -19.20
C ILE A 330 1.22 4.50 -18.10
N THR A 331 1.28 3.35 -17.44
CA THR A 331 0.30 2.96 -16.41
C THR A 331 0.98 2.76 -15.06
N PHE A 332 0.38 3.26 -13.99
CA PHE A 332 0.94 3.25 -12.64
C PHE A 332 -0.16 3.44 -11.59
N PRO A 333 0.06 3.04 -10.32
CA PRO A 333 -0.99 3.06 -9.31
C PRO A 333 -1.13 4.43 -8.65
N TYR A 334 -2.35 4.76 -8.24
CA TYR A 334 -2.60 5.94 -7.41
C TYR A 334 -2.06 5.70 -6.00
N ALA A 335 -1.27 6.65 -5.51
CA ALA A 335 -0.75 6.60 -4.16
C ALA A 335 -0.72 7.99 -3.51
N THR A 336 -1.10 8.01 -2.24
CA THR A 336 -0.94 9.14 -1.33
C THR A 336 0.17 8.81 -0.33
N LYS A 337 0.50 9.75 0.55
CA LYS A 337 1.44 9.51 1.64
C LYS A 337 1.02 8.35 2.56
N GLU A 338 -0.28 8.07 2.67
CA GLU A 338 -0.83 7.00 3.52
C GLU A 338 -0.60 5.60 2.94
N ASP A 339 -0.22 5.49 1.66
CA ASP A 339 0.09 4.19 1.03
C ASP A 339 1.49 3.69 1.34
N GLY A 340 2.22 4.42 2.18
CA GLY A 340 3.61 4.17 2.50
C GLY A 340 4.55 4.70 1.42
N ARG A 341 5.80 4.90 1.83
CA ARG A 341 6.78 5.62 1.02
C ARG A 341 7.07 4.97 -0.33
N LYS A 342 7.16 3.64 -0.39
CA LYS A 342 7.42 2.91 -1.64
C LYS A 342 6.41 3.25 -2.74
N LYS A 343 5.11 3.23 -2.42
CA LYS A 343 4.04 3.52 -3.37
C LYS A 343 3.97 5.01 -3.70
N TYR A 344 4.09 5.86 -2.69
CA TYR A 344 4.02 7.30 -2.86
C TYR A 344 5.17 7.84 -3.73
N GLU A 345 6.40 7.39 -3.50
CA GLU A 345 7.56 7.81 -4.30
C GLU A 345 7.50 7.31 -5.75
N LEU A 346 6.95 6.10 -5.98
CA LEU A 346 6.67 5.61 -7.33
C LEU A 346 5.68 6.53 -8.05
N PHE A 347 4.53 6.80 -7.41
CA PHE A 347 3.50 7.67 -7.97
C PHE A 347 4.06 9.06 -8.28
N ARG A 348 4.70 9.68 -7.29
CA ARG A 348 5.30 11.01 -7.42
C ARG A 348 6.35 11.08 -8.51
N ALA A 349 7.25 10.09 -8.58
CA ALA A 349 8.29 10.07 -9.62
C ALA A 349 7.69 10.10 -11.02
N ILE A 350 6.63 9.34 -11.27
CA ILE A 350 6.00 9.31 -12.58
C ILE A 350 5.21 10.60 -12.85
N THR A 351 4.40 11.07 -11.89
CA THR A 351 3.56 12.26 -12.12
C THR A 351 4.34 13.56 -12.18
N GLU A 352 5.34 13.76 -11.32
CA GLU A 352 6.06 15.03 -11.18
C GLU A 352 7.35 15.09 -12.00
N HIS A 353 7.98 13.95 -12.29
CA HIS A 353 9.33 13.92 -12.87
C HIS A 353 9.45 13.20 -14.22
N PHE A 354 8.50 12.34 -14.60
CA PHE A 354 8.57 11.72 -15.93
C PHE A 354 8.34 12.78 -17.02
N ASN A 355 9.27 12.86 -17.96
CA ASN A 355 9.19 13.81 -19.07
C ASN A 355 8.34 13.26 -20.23
N PHE A 356 7.02 13.37 -20.07
CA PHE A 356 6.04 12.95 -21.08
C PHE A 356 6.23 13.70 -22.40
N ASP A 357 6.63 14.98 -22.35
CA ASP A 357 6.87 15.86 -23.50
C ASP A 357 7.97 15.31 -24.39
N TYR A 358 9.12 15.02 -23.78
CA TYR A 358 10.24 14.42 -24.48
C TYR A 358 9.85 13.09 -25.12
N VAL A 359 9.15 12.22 -24.39
CA VAL A 359 8.76 10.90 -24.93
C VAL A 359 7.77 11.03 -26.08
N TYR A 360 6.80 11.94 -25.98
CA TYR A 360 5.88 12.24 -27.06
C TYR A 360 6.65 12.77 -28.29
N ASP A 361 7.49 13.78 -28.12
CA ASP A 361 8.23 14.39 -29.23
C ASP A 361 9.25 13.40 -29.82
N TYR A 362 9.87 12.52 -29.03
CA TYR A 362 10.81 11.50 -29.50
C TYR A 362 10.20 10.60 -30.58
N PHE A 363 8.92 10.23 -30.44
CA PHE A 363 8.23 9.38 -31.42
C PHE A 363 7.43 10.18 -32.45
N PHE A 364 6.79 11.26 -32.05
CA PHE A 364 5.76 11.90 -32.87
C PHE A 364 6.17 13.27 -33.43
N ASN A 365 7.24 13.89 -32.90
CA ASN A 365 7.84 15.14 -33.41
C ASN A 365 9.37 15.14 -33.23
N PRO A 366 10.11 14.18 -33.81
CA PRO A 366 11.50 13.91 -33.43
C PRO A 366 12.44 15.12 -33.62
N GLU A 367 12.14 16.02 -34.56
CA GLU A 367 12.92 17.24 -34.79
C GLU A 367 12.97 18.18 -33.58
N LYS A 368 12.00 18.13 -32.65
CA LYS A 368 12.00 18.97 -31.44
C LYS A 368 13.01 18.54 -30.38
N VAL A 369 13.38 17.26 -30.36
CA VAL A 369 14.27 16.66 -29.36
C VAL A 369 15.51 16.01 -29.97
N LYS A 370 15.75 16.25 -31.26
CA LYS A 370 16.87 15.69 -32.00
C LYS A 370 18.20 16.07 -31.36
N GLY A 371 19.03 15.06 -31.08
CA GLY A 371 20.33 15.24 -30.42
C GLY A 371 20.24 15.60 -28.93
N GLN A 372 19.05 15.75 -28.36
CA GLN A 372 18.87 16.00 -26.93
C GLN A 372 18.69 14.65 -26.20
N PRO A 373 19.42 14.39 -25.10
CA PRO A 373 19.16 13.23 -24.28
C PRO A 373 17.91 13.44 -23.43
N TYR A 374 17.25 12.36 -23.05
CA TYR A 374 16.18 12.39 -22.06
C TYR A 374 16.68 12.99 -20.75
N ARG A 375 15.84 13.82 -20.11
CA ARG A 375 16.02 14.29 -18.74
C ARG A 375 14.67 14.34 -18.02
N PRO A 376 14.59 13.98 -16.72
CA PRO A 376 13.39 14.17 -15.91
C PRO A 376 12.96 15.64 -15.87
N VAL A 377 11.65 15.87 -15.73
CA VAL A 377 11.12 17.20 -15.40
C VAL A 377 11.50 17.53 -13.96
N ASN A 378 11.92 18.77 -13.70
CA ASN A 378 12.34 19.22 -12.38
C ASN A 378 13.45 18.33 -11.76
N GLU A 379 14.46 17.96 -12.55
CA GLU A 379 15.55 17.06 -12.14
C GLU A 379 16.22 17.48 -10.81
N GLU A 380 16.38 18.78 -10.56
CA GLU A 380 16.94 19.30 -9.31
C GLU A 380 16.05 19.04 -8.10
N LEU A 381 14.72 19.08 -8.27
CA LEU A 381 13.77 18.70 -7.22
C LEU A 381 13.84 17.20 -6.94
N LEU A 382 13.95 16.36 -7.99
CA LEU A 382 14.13 14.92 -7.85
C LEU A 382 15.43 14.61 -7.08
N LYS A 383 16.56 15.23 -7.45
CA LYS A 383 17.84 15.07 -6.75
C LYS A 383 17.76 15.52 -5.30
N LYS A 384 17.14 16.68 -5.02
CA LYS A 384 16.95 17.20 -3.66
C LYS A 384 16.13 16.22 -2.82
N THR A 385 15.04 15.71 -3.39
CA THR A 385 14.17 14.72 -2.75
C THR A 385 14.94 13.44 -2.41
N LEU A 386 15.64 12.84 -3.37
CA LEU A 386 16.43 11.63 -3.14
C LEU A 386 17.57 11.86 -2.14
N ALA A 387 18.17 13.06 -2.15
CA ALA A 387 19.18 13.45 -1.18
C ALA A 387 18.64 13.53 0.26
N THR A 388 17.34 13.79 0.44
CA THR A 388 16.74 13.77 1.78
C THR A 388 16.66 12.36 2.38
N TYR A 389 16.57 11.34 1.54
CA TYR A 389 16.59 9.92 1.94
C TYR A 389 18.03 9.40 2.08
N SER A 390 18.91 9.74 1.14
CA SER A 390 20.30 9.25 1.13
C SER A 390 21.18 9.86 2.21
N LYS A 391 20.79 11.00 2.77
CA LYS A 391 21.44 11.50 3.98
C LYS A 391 21.16 10.51 5.10
N ARG A 392 22.21 9.80 5.49
CA ARG A 392 22.29 9.10 6.77
C ARG A 392 22.07 10.04 7.98
N SER A 393 21.62 11.28 7.82
CA SER A 393 21.26 12.19 8.92
C SER A 393 20.06 11.69 9.73
N TYR A 394 19.24 10.76 9.22
CA TYR A 394 18.28 10.03 10.07
C TYR A 394 18.95 9.02 11.01
N TRP A 395 20.22 8.67 10.78
CA TRP A 395 21.03 7.87 11.70
C TRP A 395 21.53 8.72 12.88
N THR A 396 21.37 10.03 12.78
CA THR A 396 21.55 11.03 13.85
C THR A 396 20.21 11.65 14.26
N ASN A 397 19.08 10.94 14.06
CA ASN A 397 17.76 11.38 14.54
C ASN A 397 17.72 11.24 16.07
N SER A 398 18.52 12.07 16.73
CA SER A 398 18.36 12.38 18.13
C SER A 398 16.96 12.98 18.29
N ALA A 399 16.28 12.64 19.39
CA ALA A 399 15.13 13.44 19.79
C ALA A 399 15.53 14.91 19.73
N ALA A 400 14.63 15.76 19.24
CA ALA A 400 14.89 17.19 19.17
C ALA A 400 14.88 17.81 20.58
N THR A 401 15.38 17.13 21.60
CA THR A 401 15.73 17.73 22.89
C THR A 401 17.05 18.45 22.71
N GLY A 402 16.99 19.74 22.41
CA GLY A 402 18.18 20.60 22.33
C GLY A 402 18.92 20.81 23.66
N ALA A 403 18.64 19.99 24.69
CA ALA A 403 19.21 20.10 26.03
C ALA A 403 19.77 18.74 26.48
N ALA A 404 20.86 18.78 27.25
CA ALA A 404 21.37 17.59 27.93
C ALA A 404 20.29 17.01 28.86
N LEU A 405 20.10 15.68 28.83
CA LEU A 405 19.14 15.01 29.70
C LEU A 405 19.58 15.17 31.17
N PRO A 406 18.64 15.42 32.11
CA PRO A 406 18.95 15.44 33.53
C PRO A 406 19.55 14.11 34.00
N PRO A 407 20.37 14.10 35.08
CA PRO A 407 20.89 12.86 35.66
C PRO A 407 19.77 11.84 35.94
N GLY A 408 19.96 10.60 35.48
CA GLY A 408 18.98 9.51 35.64
C GLY A 408 17.89 9.46 34.56
N VAL A 409 17.73 10.48 33.72
CA VAL A 409 16.78 10.47 32.58
C VAL A 409 17.43 9.80 31.38
N LEU A 410 16.75 8.79 30.83
CA LEU A 410 17.18 8.01 29.67
C LEU A 410 16.66 8.59 28.34
N PHE A 411 15.47 9.20 28.38
CA PHE A 411 14.83 9.81 27.23
C PHE A 411 13.82 10.85 27.70
N GLN A 412 13.68 11.93 26.95
CA GLN A 412 12.64 12.93 27.15
C GLN A 412 12.26 13.52 25.79
N ASP A 413 10.98 13.81 25.56
CA ASP A 413 10.53 14.59 24.40
C ASP A 413 9.17 15.24 24.69
N ASN A 414 9.06 16.55 24.44
CA ASN A 414 7.81 17.31 24.52
C ASN A 414 7.39 17.88 23.15
N PHE A 415 8.08 17.47 22.09
CA PHE A 415 7.88 17.87 20.71
C PHE A 415 8.02 19.37 20.42
N ALA A 416 8.50 20.20 21.37
CA ALA A 416 8.53 21.65 21.24
C ALA A 416 9.36 22.15 20.04
N ASN A 417 10.42 21.43 19.70
CA ASN A 417 11.35 21.76 18.61
C ASN A 417 10.92 21.20 17.25
N ASN A 418 9.80 20.49 17.16
CA ASN A 418 9.25 20.03 15.89
C ASN A 418 8.34 21.09 15.27
N GLU A 419 8.27 21.18 13.95
CA GLU A 419 7.27 22.02 13.28
C GLU A 419 5.89 21.33 13.27
N VAL A 420 4.82 22.12 13.33
CA VAL A 420 3.45 21.61 13.22
C VAL A 420 3.21 21.09 11.81
N GLY A 421 2.54 19.94 11.69
CA GLY A 421 2.31 19.21 10.45
C GLY A 421 3.46 18.29 10.02
N ASN A 422 4.63 18.38 10.67
CA ASN A 422 5.78 17.54 10.36
C ASN A 422 5.78 16.23 11.14
N ARG A 423 6.60 15.29 10.65
CA ARG A 423 6.93 14.05 11.35
C ARG A 423 7.65 14.38 12.67
N PRO A 424 7.39 13.67 13.79
CA PRO A 424 8.18 13.82 15.01
C PRO A 424 9.66 13.46 14.78
N ALA A 425 10.58 14.39 15.02
CA ALA A 425 12.02 14.14 14.96
C ALA A 425 12.45 13.20 16.11
N GLY A 426 13.29 12.21 15.80
CA GLY A 426 13.74 11.21 16.77
C GLY A 426 12.70 10.14 17.15
N TRP A 427 11.65 10.00 16.34
CA TRP A 427 10.63 8.96 16.47
C TRP A 427 10.43 8.21 15.16
N PHE A 428 10.25 6.90 15.28
CA PHE A 428 9.82 6.01 14.21
C PHE A 428 8.31 5.91 14.19
N PHE A 429 7.73 5.77 13.00
CA PHE A 429 6.38 5.29 12.77
C PHE A 429 6.26 4.80 11.33
N SER A 430 5.28 3.93 11.06
CA SER A 430 5.05 3.45 9.70
C SER A 430 4.51 4.60 8.83
N SER A 431 5.01 4.73 7.61
CA SER A 431 4.39 5.63 6.63
C SER A 431 3.06 5.09 6.08
N TYR A 432 2.71 3.85 6.40
CA TYR A 432 1.45 3.23 5.98
C TYR A 432 0.29 3.60 6.92
N GLY A 433 -0.88 3.90 6.34
CA GLY A 433 -2.05 4.42 7.05
C GLY A 433 -1.91 5.90 7.41
N LYS A 434 -2.84 6.41 8.22
CA LYS A 434 -2.78 7.79 8.73
C LYS A 434 -1.49 7.94 9.53
N ALA A 435 -0.57 8.75 9.03
CA ALA A 435 0.74 8.94 9.63
C ALA A 435 0.63 9.76 10.94
N SER A 436 1.49 9.44 11.90
CA SER A 436 1.64 10.26 13.10
C SER A 436 2.35 11.58 12.75
N GLN A 437 1.90 12.68 13.35
CA GLN A 437 2.41 14.02 13.05
C GLN A 437 2.39 14.92 14.29
N VAL A 438 3.27 15.91 14.32
CA VAL A 438 3.26 16.92 15.37
C VAL A 438 2.18 17.96 15.09
N THR A 439 1.41 18.30 16.11
CA THR A 439 0.31 19.26 16.02
C THR A 439 0.13 20.06 17.31
N THR A 440 -0.79 21.01 17.29
CA THR A 440 -1.32 21.72 18.45
C THR A 440 -2.73 21.24 18.75
N VAL A 441 -3.06 21.09 20.03
CA VAL A 441 -4.41 20.68 20.45
C VAL A 441 -5.11 21.88 21.09
N LYS A 442 -6.38 22.11 20.70
CA LYS A 442 -7.16 23.23 21.21
C LYS A 442 -7.19 23.20 22.75
N ASN A 443 -6.91 24.34 23.37
CA ASN A 443 -6.88 24.53 24.84
C ASN A 443 -5.83 23.70 25.60
N LEU A 444 -4.89 23.04 24.92
CA LEU A 444 -3.76 22.38 25.57
C LEU A 444 -2.45 23.06 25.13
N PRO A 445 -1.58 23.48 26.08
CA PRO A 445 -0.35 24.16 25.74
C PRO A 445 0.65 23.21 25.07
N GLY A 446 1.58 23.80 24.31
CA GLY A 446 2.69 23.08 23.70
C GLY A 446 2.32 22.32 22.42
N LYS A 447 3.25 21.47 22.00
CA LYS A 447 3.11 20.61 20.82
C LYS A 447 2.88 19.17 21.26
N TRP A 448 2.13 18.46 20.43
CA TRP A 448 1.65 17.11 20.69
C TRP A 448 1.92 16.23 19.49
N LEU A 449 2.28 14.98 19.72
CA LEU A 449 2.30 13.98 18.68
C LEU A 449 0.90 13.38 18.55
N GLN A 450 0.22 13.68 17.45
CA GLN A 450 -1.00 13.00 17.05
C GLN A 450 -0.64 11.58 16.57
N LEU A 451 -1.20 10.58 17.23
CA LEU A 451 -0.98 9.18 16.89
C LEU A 451 -1.86 8.78 15.70
N GLY A 452 -1.23 8.20 14.68
CA GLY A 452 -1.92 7.55 13.58
C GLY A 452 -2.75 6.36 14.06
N TYR A 453 -3.96 6.21 13.52
CA TYR A 453 -4.84 5.08 13.84
C TYR A 453 -4.18 3.75 13.48
N ASN A 454 -4.05 2.84 14.46
CA ASN A 454 -3.32 1.58 14.33
C ASN A 454 -1.87 1.71 13.82
N ASN A 455 -1.23 2.87 14.03
CA ASN A 455 0.14 3.13 13.63
C ASN A 455 1.03 3.30 14.86
N LYS A 456 1.96 2.36 15.03
CA LYS A 456 2.89 2.33 16.17
C LYS A 456 3.98 3.39 16.01
N VAL A 457 4.26 4.12 17.10
CA VAL A 457 5.33 5.11 17.18
C VAL A 457 6.35 4.75 18.25
N ASP A 458 7.64 4.85 17.93
CA ASP A 458 8.74 4.43 18.80
C ASP A 458 9.83 5.52 18.90
N PRO A 459 10.35 5.86 20.08
CA PRO A 459 11.47 6.78 20.22
C PRO A 459 12.76 6.09 19.76
N THR A 460 13.42 6.68 18.77
CA THR A 460 14.62 6.08 18.12
C THR A 460 15.88 6.33 18.93
N ALA A 461 15.91 7.41 19.71
CA ALA A 461 17.05 7.81 20.51
C ALA A 461 17.08 7.17 21.92
N LEU A 462 16.05 6.41 22.31
CA LEU A 462 15.97 5.76 23.61
C LEU A 462 17.02 4.64 23.73
N PRO A 463 17.95 4.70 24.70
CA PRO A 463 18.87 3.60 24.96
C PRO A 463 18.12 2.32 25.34
N LYS A 464 18.47 1.21 24.68
CA LYS A 464 17.86 -0.11 24.86
C LYS A 464 18.97 -1.15 25.15
N PRO A 465 18.71 -2.19 25.97
CA PRO A 465 17.48 -2.41 26.74
C PRO A 465 17.32 -1.41 27.89
N LEU A 466 16.08 -1.24 28.35
CA LEU A 466 15.74 -0.47 29.54
C LEU A 466 16.38 -1.12 30.80
N PRO A 467 16.73 -0.32 31.82
CA PRO A 467 17.28 -0.82 33.09
C PRO A 467 16.27 -1.70 33.84
N GLU A 468 16.73 -2.40 34.87
CA GLU A 468 15.84 -3.24 35.68
C GLU A 468 14.75 -2.44 36.37
N ASN A 469 15.05 -1.28 36.94
CA ASN A 469 14.07 -0.39 37.53
C ASN A 469 13.97 0.89 36.71
N PHE A 470 12.76 1.24 36.29
CA PHE A 470 12.52 2.46 35.54
C PHE A 470 11.11 2.99 35.77
N SER A 471 10.97 4.28 35.51
CA SER A 471 9.68 4.92 35.33
C SER A 471 9.53 5.48 33.93
N MET A 472 8.30 5.52 33.49
CA MET A 472 7.89 6.07 32.22
C MET A 472 6.67 6.93 32.42
N GLU A 473 6.72 8.16 31.93
CA GLU A 473 5.66 9.13 32.08
C GLU A 473 5.38 9.83 30.75
N TYR A 474 4.12 10.15 30.50
CA TYR A 474 3.66 10.86 29.31
C TYR A 474 2.29 11.47 29.56
N ASP A 475 2.00 12.57 28.88
CA ASP A 475 0.66 13.13 28.80
C ASP A 475 -0.11 12.49 27.65
N VAL A 476 -1.41 12.26 27.85
CA VAL A 476 -2.35 11.77 26.83
C VAL A 476 -3.50 12.74 26.71
N ALA A 477 -3.94 13.01 25.48
CA ALA A 477 -5.15 13.78 25.22
C ALA A 477 -5.99 13.21 24.06
N THR A 478 -7.26 13.62 23.98
CA THR A 478 -8.17 13.32 22.87
C THR A 478 -9.12 14.51 22.61
N ASP A 479 -9.61 14.66 21.39
CA ASP A 479 -10.42 15.81 20.95
C ASP A 479 -11.87 15.44 20.57
N GLU A 480 -12.13 14.18 20.22
CA GLU A 480 -13.43 13.70 19.78
C GLU A 480 -13.94 12.54 20.64
N PHE A 481 -15.27 12.46 20.76
CA PHE A 481 -15.97 11.38 21.46
C PHE A 481 -17.01 10.79 20.50
N SER A 482 -16.67 9.66 19.87
CA SER A 482 -17.48 9.04 18.82
C SER A 482 -18.78 8.38 19.32
N SER A 483 -19.00 8.38 20.63
CA SER A 483 -20.31 8.29 21.31
C SER A 483 -20.06 8.16 22.80
N ARG A 484 -19.65 6.96 23.24
CA ARG A 484 -19.50 6.56 24.65
C ARG A 484 -18.07 6.65 25.17
N THR A 485 -17.11 6.69 24.25
CA THR A 485 -15.68 6.85 24.54
C THR A 485 -15.10 7.97 23.69
N GLY A 486 -14.00 8.54 24.18
CA GLY A 486 -13.08 9.29 23.34
C GLY A 486 -12.00 8.36 22.79
N GLY A 487 -10.82 8.92 22.57
CA GLY A 487 -9.67 8.15 22.10
C GLY A 487 -9.11 7.16 23.13
N GLU A 488 -8.49 6.10 22.61
CA GLU A 488 -7.76 5.08 23.38
C GLU A 488 -6.30 5.03 22.93
N VAL A 489 -5.38 5.19 23.90
CA VAL A 489 -3.95 4.98 23.66
C VAL A 489 -3.52 3.64 24.22
N ARG A 490 -2.73 2.89 23.44
CA ARG A 490 -1.99 1.72 23.93
C ARG A 490 -0.50 2.04 23.91
N MET A 491 0.14 1.90 25.07
CA MET A 491 1.59 1.82 25.19
C MET A 491 1.98 0.36 25.42
N GLU A 492 2.93 -0.15 24.66
CA GLU A 492 3.38 -1.54 24.76
C GLU A 492 4.90 -1.62 24.92
N LEU A 493 5.35 -2.30 25.97
CA LEU A 493 6.73 -2.73 26.19
C LEU A 493 6.88 -4.19 25.77
N ASN A 494 7.97 -4.51 25.08
CA ASN A 494 8.34 -5.89 24.74
C ASN A 494 9.79 -6.17 25.17
N GLY A 495 9.99 -7.31 25.83
CA GLY A 495 11.27 -7.75 26.37
C GLY A 495 11.41 -9.27 26.39
N GLY A 496 12.61 -9.73 26.71
CA GLY A 496 12.93 -11.16 26.80
C GLY A 496 14.09 -11.43 27.75
N MET A 497 14.40 -12.71 27.96
CA MET A 497 15.57 -13.12 28.76
C MET A 497 16.85 -13.02 27.92
N LYS A 498 17.95 -12.58 28.55
CA LYS A 498 19.24 -12.35 27.88
C LYS A 498 19.89 -13.67 27.45
N GLY A 499 20.23 -13.81 26.17
CA GLY A 499 21.11 -14.88 25.65
C GLY A 499 20.45 -16.19 25.23
N ASP A 500 19.13 -16.34 25.33
CA ASP A 500 18.47 -17.57 24.91
C ASP A 500 17.93 -17.44 23.47
N ARG A 501 18.30 -18.38 22.58
CA ARG A 501 17.72 -18.52 21.23
C ARG A 501 16.29 -19.08 21.27
N LYS A 502 15.69 -19.20 22.47
CA LYS A 502 14.34 -19.70 22.72
C LYS A 502 13.35 -18.54 22.88
N ARG A 503 12.16 -18.73 22.29
CA ARG A 503 11.11 -17.74 21.99
C ARG A 503 10.37 -17.12 23.20
N ALA A 504 10.99 -17.00 24.38
CA ALA A 504 10.33 -16.40 25.55
C ALA A 504 10.24 -14.88 25.42
N SER A 505 9.03 -14.36 25.27
CA SER A 505 8.71 -12.93 25.13
C SER A 505 7.83 -12.48 26.30
N THR A 506 8.11 -11.30 26.84
CA THR A 506 7.31 -10.65 27.87
C THR A 506 6.81 -9.30 27.37
N TYR A 507 5.52 -9.05 27.55
CA TYR A 507 4.82 -7.85 27.13
C TYR A 507 4.22 -7.16 28.35
N ILE A 508 4.31 -5.83 28.40
CA ILE A 508 3.49 -4.99 29.27
C ILE A 508 2.69 -4.07 28.37
N LYS A 509 1.37 -4.09 28.47
CA LYS A 509 0.48 -3.16 27.76
C LYS A 509 -0.21 -2.26 28.76
N VAL A 510 -0.13 -0.95 28.55
CA VAL A 510 -0.91 0.04 29.28
C VAL A 510 -1.91 0.64 28.30
N ILE A 511 -3.19 0.52 28.62
CA ILE A 511 -4.30 1.02 27.80
C ILE A 511 -5.04 2.06 28.62
N ILE A 512 -5.18 3.27 28.06
CA ILE A 512 -5.87 4.40 28.68
C ILE A 512 -6.98 4.85 27.73
N THR A 513 -8.23 4.67 28.16
CA THR A 513 -9.43 4.96 27.36
C THR A 513 -10.19 6.14 27.96
N ALA A 514 -10.46 7.18 27.18
CA ALA A 514 -11.32 8.29 27.62
C ALA A 514 -12.79 7.86 27.65
N GLY A 515 -13.50 8.17 28.74
CA GLY A 515 -14.94 7.89 28.87
C GLY A 515 -15.81 9.13 28.71
N ASN A 516 -17.09 8.97 28.35
CA ASN A 516 -18.03 10.09 28.33
C ASN A 516 -18.67 10.31 29.71
N GLU A 517 -18.64 11.54 30.27
CA GLU A 517 -19.26 11.83 31.57
C GLU A 517 -20.76 11.61 31.58
N GLY A 518 -21.43 11.68 30.41
CA GLY A 518 -22.85 11.37 30.26
C GLY A 518 -23.19 9.93 30.68
N ASP A 519 -22.20 9.03 30.71
CA ASP A 519 -22.37 7.63 31.07
C ASP A 519 -21.97 7.32 32.53
N PHE A 520 -21.57 8.31 33.34
CA PHE A 520 -21.14 8.06 34.73
C PHE A 520 -22.18 7.35 35.60
N GLN A 521 -23.45 7.67 35.38
CA GLN A 521 -24.57 7.18 36.21
C GLN A 521 -25.30 6.00 35.58
N ASN A 522 -24.84 5.51 34.44
CA ASN A 522 -25.39 4.30 33.82
C ASN A 522 -24.34 3.18 33.87
N ASN A 523 -24.77 1.93 33.79
CA ASN A 523 -23.87 0.76 33.78
C ASN A 523 -23.04 0.64 32.48
N ASN A 524 -22.95 1.71 31.68
CA ASN A 524 -22.29 1.73 30.38
C ASN A 524 -21.04 2.61 30.33
N TYR A 525 -20.56 3.18 31.44
CA TYR A 525 -19.29 3.91 31.44
C TYR A 525 -18.13 3.04 30.93
N ARG A 526 -17.41 3.52 29.92
CA ARG A 526 -16.32 2.78 29.24
C ARG A 526 -14.92 3.36 29.45
N GLY A 527 -14.79 4.49 30.14
CA GLY A 527 -13.48 5.06 30.46
C GLY A 527 -12.72 4.18 31.44
N GLN A 528 -11.50 3.79 31.11
CA GLN A 528 -10.74 2.83 31.91
C GLN A 528 -9.23 3.01 31.79
N ALA A 529 -8.53 2.55 32.82
CA ALA A 529 -7.12 2.27 32.81
C ALA A 529 -6.95 0.74 32.89
N LYS A 530 -6.17 0.17 31.98
CA LYS A 530 -5.86 -1.26 31.94
C LYS A 530 -4.36 -1.48 31.85
N VAL A 531 -3.85 -2.42 32.64
CA VAL A 531 -2.49 -2.96 32.49
C VAL A 531 -2.57 -4.46 32.27
N GLU A 532 -1.91 -4.94 31.22
CA GLU A 532 -1.73 -6.37 30.94
C GLU A 532 -0.24 -6.70 31.02
N VAL A 533 0.09 -7.77 31.73
CA VAL A 533 1.40 -8.42 31.70
C VAL A 533 1.22 -9.78 31.07
N THR A 534 2.07 -10.15 30.11
CA THR A 534 2.02 -11.47 29.46
C THR A 534 3.43 -11.96 29.21
N SER A 535 3.76 -13.17 29.65
CA SER A 535 5.04 -13.83 29.42
C SER A 535 4.82 -15.22 28.82
N TYR A 536 5.39 -15.46 27.63
CA TYR A 536 5.22 -16.72 26.90
C TYR A 536 6.43 -17.11 26.01
N PRO A 537 6.80 -18.41 25.93
CA PRO A 537 6.47 -19.46 26.88
C PRO A 537 7.36 -19.40 28.12
N LEU A 538 6.78 -19.66 29.30
CA LEU A 538 7.57 -20.10 30.46
C LEU A 538 7.52 -21.63 30.50
N VAL A 539 8.68 -22.26 30.42
CA VAL A 539 8.81 -23.72 30.59
C VAL A 539 9.06 -23.97 32.07
N LYS A 540 8.06 -24.53 32.75
CA LYS A 540 8.21 -25.08 34.10
C LYS A 540 7.77 -26.54 34.04
N SER A 541 8.64 -27.46 34.46
CA SER A 541 8.29 -28.89 34.57
C SER A 541 7.74 -29.52 33.26
N ASN A 542 8.39 -29.24 32.11
CA ASN A 542 7.97 -29.71 30.77
C ASN A 542 6.56 -29.30 30.31
N THR A 543 5.93 -28.32 30.97
CA THR A 543 4.65 -27.73 30.54
C THR A 543 4.82 -26.27 30.16
N TYR A 544 4.16 -25.87 29.08
CA TYR A 544 4.08 -24.47 28.64
C TYR A 544 3.01 -23.77 29.46
N VAL A 545 3.41 -22.78 30.25
CA VAL A 545 2.48 -21.96 31.04
C VAL A 545 2.54 -20.53 30.54
N GLU A 546 1.36 -19.94 30.27
CA GLU A 546 1.22 -18.48 30.14
C GLU A 546 1.31 -17.89 31.56
N ALA A 547 2.34 -17.07 31.82
CA ALA A 547 2.35 -16.24 33.03
C ALA A 547 1.97 -14.81 32.69
N GLY A 548 1.55 -14.08 33.72
CA GLY A 548 1.03 -12.74 33.62
C GLY A 548 -0.46 -12.68 33.95
N GLY A 549 -0.99 -11.47 33.85
CA GLY A 549 -2.40 -11.20 34.03
C GLY A 549 -2.70 -9.73 33.86
N GLU A 550 -3.90 -9.34 34.27
CA GLU A 550 -4.42 -8.02 33.98
C GLU A 550 -5.06 -7.36 35.19
N SER A 551 -5.07 -6.04 35.16
CA SER A 551 -5.86 -5.20 36.05
C SER A 551 -6.57 -4.15 35.22
N ILE A 552 -7.85 -3.95 35.50
CA ILE A 552 -8.73 -2.99 34.82
C ILE A 552 -9.44 -2.18 35.89
N LYS A 553 -9.37 -0.85 35.80
CA LYS A 553 -10.03 0.08 36.72
C LYS A 553 -10.78 1.16 35.93
N PRO A 554 -12.01 1.54 36.33
CA PRO A 554 -12.67 2.71 35.75
C PRO A 554 -11.82 3.97 35.89
N LEU A 555 -11.79 4.81 34.86
CA LEU A 555 -10.97 6.03 34.82
C LEU A 555 -11.81 7.29 34.63
N THR A 556 -12.46 7.76 35.71
CA THR A 556 -13.39 8.90 35.68
C THR A 556 -12.74 10.28 35.54
N VAL A 557 -11.41 10.34 35.44
CA VAL A 557 -10.63 11.59 35.32
C VAL A 557 -10.15 11.87 33.89
N PHE A 558 -10.45 10.99 32.93
CA PHE A 558 -10.15 11.19 31.51
C PHE A 558 -11.43 11.13 30.70
N THR A 559 -11.98 12.31 30.38
CA THR A 559 -13.35 12.46 29.89
C THR A 559 -13.51 13.54 28.83
N ASN A 560 -14.72 13.71 28.30
CA ASN A 560 -15.05 14.78 27.36
C ASN A 560 -14.95 16.19 27.97
N ARG A 561 -14.94 16.34 29.31
CA ARG A 561 -14.62 17.61 29.97
C ARG A 561 -13.16 17.71 30.41
N GLN A 562 -12.59 16.59 30.85
CA GLN A 562 -11.17 16.49 31.21
C GLN A 562 -10.45 15.63 30.18
N ASN A 563 -10.19 16.22 29.02
CA ASN A 563 -9.70 15.51 27.83
C ASN A 563 -8.17 15.32 27.81
N LYS A 564 -7.51 15.47 28.95
CA LYS A 564 -6.07 15.23 29.14
C LYS A 564 -5.83 14.55 30.48
N VAL A 565 -4.93 13.56 30.50
CA VAL A 565 -4.35 13.00 31.72
C VAL A 565 -2.84 12.84 31.62
N HIS A 566 -2.17 12.84 32.77
CA HIS A 566 -0.77 12.45 32.91
C HIS A 566 -0.70 10.99 33.34
N VAL A 567 0.05 10.15 32.61
CA VAL A 567 0.18 8.72 32.85
C VAL A 567 1.61 8.44 33.28
N LYS A 568 1.79 7.67 34.36
CA LYS A 568 3.10 7.16 34.78
C LYS A 568 3.06 5.67 35.08
N LEU A 569 3.88 4.89 34.41
CA LEU A 569 4.14 3.48 34.72
C LEU A 569 5.46 3.39 35.49
N LEU A 570 5.44 2.77 36.66
CA LEU A 570 6.60 2.48 37.47
C LEU A 570 6.85 0.97 37.46
N LYS A 571 8.04 0.54 37.04
CA LYS A 571 8.49 -0.86 37.07
C LYS A 571 9.62 -1.00 38.08
N ARG A 572 9.41 -1.82 39.12
CA ARG A 572 10.41 -2.13 40.14
C ARG A 572 10.50 -3.64 40.33
N GLY A 573 11.67 -4.21 40.06
CA GLY A 573 11.87 -5.66 40.10
C GLY A 573 10.87 -6.37 39.18
N SER A 574 10.02 -7.22 39.74
CA SER A 574 9.00 -7.99 39.00
C SER A 574 7.62 -7.32 38.97
N GLU A 575 7.47 -6.14 39.56
CA GLU A 575 6.20 -5.47 39.79
C GLU A 575 6.01 -4.22 38.94
N VAL A 576 4.74 -3.89 38.67
CA VAL A 576 4.33 -2.67 37.96
C VAL A 576 3.25 -1.92 38.74
N THR A 577 3.36 -0.60 38.78
CA THR A 577 2.34 0.30 39.33
C THR A 577 1.99 1.36 38.30
N LEU A 578 0.70 1.58 38.07
CA LEU A 578 0.20 2.64 37.19
C LEU A 578 -0.31 3.80 38.02
N PHE A 579 0.13 5.00 37.66
CA PHE A 579 -0.37 6.26 38.19
C PHE A 579 -1.06 7.03 37.07
N VAL A 580 -2.16 7.69 37.41
CA VAL A 580 -2.80 8.70 36.56
C VAL A 580 -2.97 9.98 37.37
N ASN A 581 -2.53 11.11 36.82
CA ASN A 581 -2.48 12.41 37.49
C ASN A 581 -1.81 12.31 38.87
N ASN A 582 -0.67 11.60 38.93
CA ASN A 582 0.13 11.33 40.13
C ASN A 582 -0.58 10.54 41.25
N LYS A 583 -1.76 9.99 40.99
CA LYS A 583 -2.47 9.09 41.93
C LYS A 583 -2.30 7.64 41.48
N PRO A 584 -1.98 6.70 42.38
CA PRO A 584 -1.94 5.29 42.02
C PRO A 584 -3.34 4.81 41.62
N VAL A 585 -3.45 4.18 40.46
CA VAL A 585 -4.71 3.64 39.92
C VAL A 585 -4.68 2.11 39.90
N ILE A 586 -3.55 1.51 39.51
CA ILE A 586 -3.35 0.05 39.53
C ILE A 586 -2.10 -0.25 40.34
N LEU A 587 -2.26 -1.04 41.39
CA LEU A 587 -1.20 -1.56 42.25
C LEU A 587 -0.84 -3.00 41.86
N PRO A 588 0.36 -3.50 42.24
CA PRO A 588 0.73 -4.90 42.00
C PRO A 588 -0.29 -5.91 42.54
N SER A 589 -0.92 -5.61 43.68
CA SER A 589 -1.95 -6.45 44.30
C SER A 589 -3.29 -6.50 43.53
N ASP A 590 -3.50 -5.62 42.55
CA ASP A 590 -4.75 -5.60 41.77
C ASP A 590 -4.77 -6.62 40.62
N PHE A 591 -3.62 -7.19 40.26
CA PHE A 591 -3.50 -8.08 39.11
C PHE A 591 -4.20 -9.42 39.36
N LYS A 592 -5.01 -9.82 38.38
CA LYS A 592 -5.70 -11.11 38.35
C LYS A 592 -5.32 -11.85 37.08
N SER A 593 -5.46 -13.17 37.10
CA SER A 593 -5.39 -13.95 35.87
C SER A 593 -6.46 -13.48 34.88
N LYS A 594 -6.28 -13.77 33.59
CA LYS A 594 -7.26 -13.46 32.54
C LYS A 594 -8.68 -13.98 32.84
N TYR A 595 -8.81 -14.99 33.70
CA TYR A 595 -10.09 -15.59 34.12
C TYR A 595 -10.56 -15.10 35.50
N GLY A 596 -10.01 -13.99 36.03
CA GLY A 596 -10.45 -13.34 37.26
C GLY A 596 -10.03 -14.01 38.57
N LYS A 597 -9.29 -15.13 38.52
CA LYS A 597 -8.76 -15.80 39.72
C LYS A 597 -7.54 -15.06 40.28
N PRO A 598 -7.30 -15.10 41.61
CA PRO A 598 -6.05 -14.66 42.21
C PRO A 598 -4.86 -15.28 41.48
N CYS A 599 -3.88 -14.45 41.16
CA CYS A 599 -2.87 -14.80 40.19
C CYS A 599 -1.52 -15.04 40.87
N GLU A 600 -1.17 -16.31 41.03
CA GLU A 600 0.11 -16.72 41.61
C GLU A 600 1.31 -16.32 40.72
N TYR A 601 1.07 -16.02 39.43
CA TYR A 601 2.08 -15.77 38.41
C TYR A 601 1.89 -14.45 37.64
N CYS A 602 1.30 -13.41 38.25
CA CYS A 602 1.05 -12.11 37.62
C CYS A 602 2.23 -11.13 37.65
N VAL A 603 3.44 -11.65 37.83
CA VAL A 603 4.66 -10.85 37.95
C VAL A 603 5.53 -11.00 36.71
N ILE A 604 6.36 -10.00 36.44
CA ILE A 604 7.37 -10.07 35.38
C ILE A 604 8.44 -11.08 35.81
N PRO A 605 8.78 -12.10 34.98
CA PRO A 605 9.86 -13.02 35.30
C PRO A 605 11.19 -12.31 35.57
N ALA A 606 11.97 -12.82 36.53
CA ALA A 606 13.29 -12.29 36.84
C ALA A 606 14.21 -12.33 35.61
N GLY A 607 15.02 -11.27 35.41
CA GLY A 607 15.97 -11.20 34.31
C GLY A 607 15.39 -10.78 32.95
N VAL A 608 14.10 -10.45 32.85
CA VAL A 608 13.51 -9.84 31.64
C VAL A 608 14.08 -8.45 31.41
N GLN A 609 14.59 -8.21 30.20
CA GLN A 609 15.05 -6.91 29.74
C GLN A 609 14.15 -6.40 28.60
N PHE A 610 13.54 -5.23 28.79
CA PHE A 610 12.68 -4.61 27.78
C PHE A 610 13.52 -3.88 26.74
N SER A 611 13.35 -4.25 25.47
CA SER A 611 14.15 -3.73 24.35
C SER A 611 13.31 -2.97 23.32
N ALA A 612 11.98 -3.00 23.43
CA ALA A 612 11.09 -2.23 22.59
C ALA A 612 10.01 -1.54 23.41
N ILE A 613 9.66 -0.33 22.98
CA ILE A 613 8.49 0.42 23.41
C ILE A 613 7.83 1.04 22.18
N ASN A 614 6.50 1.00 22.14
CA ASN A 614 5.67 1.69 21.17
C ASN A 614 4.44 2.33 21.81
N TRP A 615 3.93 3.39 21.19
CA TRP A 615 2.58 3.94 21.42
C TRP A 615 1.76 3.87 20.14
N GLU A 616 0.44 3.74 20.26
CA GLU A 616 -0.47 3.74 19.12
C GLU A 616 -1.86 4.21 19.54
N ASN A 617 -2.59 4.80 18.59
CA ASN A 617 -4.02 5.02 18.71
C ASN A 617 -4.74 3.69 18.44
N TRP A 618 -5.31 3.12 19.50
CA TRP A 618 -6.01 1.82 19.51
C TRP A 618 -7.51 1.99 19.71
N THR A 619 -8.09 3.11 19.28
CA THR A 619 -9.52 3.40 19.49
C THR A 619 -10.42 2.37 18.80
N VAL A 620 -11.02 1.45 19.56
CA VAL A 620 -11.78 0.31 19.02
C VAL A 620 -13.22 0.68 18.65
N GLY A 621 -13.69 0.35 17.44
CA GLY A 621 -15.08 0.50 16.99
C GLY A 621 -15.23 1.10 15.58
N THR A 622 -16.45 1.08 15.01
CA THR A 622 -16.73 1.60 13.66
C THR A 622 -16.74 3.13 13.65
N GLY A 623 -15.99 3.76 12.74
CA GLY A 623 -15.90 5.23 12.61
C GLY A 623 -14.86 5.89 13.52
N ASN A 624 -14.12 5.09 14.29
CA ASN A 624 -13.16 5.55 15.30
C ASN A 624 -11.80 5.94 14.73
N GLU A 625 -11.54 5.71 13.44
CA GLU A 625 -10.38 6.23 12.72
C GLU A 625 -10.30 7.77 12.70
N ASN A 626 -11.43 8.44 13.00
CA ASN A 626 -11.53 9.89 13.09
C ASN A 626 -11.21 10.44 14.49
N VAL A 627 -11.27 9.60 15.52
CA VAL A 627 -10.98 10.01 16.90
C VAL A 627 -9.48 10.16 17.08
N ASN A 628 -9.02 11.39 17.33
CA ASN A 628 -7.60 11.63 17.48
C ASN A 628 -7.15 11.38 18.92
N VAL A 629 -5.96 10.80 19.01
CA VAL A 629 -5.24 10.54 20.27
C VAL A 629 -3.90 11.24 20.17
N TYR A 630 -3.51 11.93 21.23
CA TYR A 630 -2.30 12.73 21.29
C TYR A 630 -1.43 12.31 22.47
N ILE A 631 -0.11 12.32 22.28
CA ILE A 631 0.85 12.18 23.37
C ILE A 631 1.83 13.37 23.40
N SER A 632 2.27 13.74 24.59
CA SER A 632 3.33 14.75 24.81
C SER A 632 4.07 14.49 26.12
N ASN A 633 5.13 15.26 26.39
CA ASN A 633 5.92 15.17 27.62
C ASN A 633 6.36 13.74 27.98
N VAL A 634 6.79 12.97 26.98
CA VAL A 634 7.27 11.60 27.17
C VAL A 634 8.61 11.67 27.90
N LYS A 635 8.76 10.93 28.99
CA LYS A 635 9.99 10.85 29.76
C LYS A 635 10.19 9.44 30.32
N ILE A 636 11.43 8.96 30.26
CA ILE A 636 11.83 7.65 30.76
C ILE A 636 13.05 7.84 31.66
N SER A 637 12.99 7.35 32.90
CA SER A 637 14.03 7.54 33.92
C SER A 637 14.43 6.23 34.58
N LYS A 638 15.69 6.14 35.02
CA LYS A 638 16.16 5.11 35.95
C LYS A 638 15.51 5.34 37.31
N GLU A 639 15.16 4.25 38.01
CA GLU A 639 14.61 4.27 39.37
C GLU A 639 15.53 3.58 40.37
#